data_AF-Q22DS1-F1
#
_entry.id   AF-Q22DS1-F1
#
_cell.length_a   1.000
_cell.length_b   1.000
_cell.length_c   1.000
_cell.angle_alpha   90.00
_cell.angle_beta   90.00
_cell.angle_gamma   90.00
#
_symmetry.space_group_name_H-M   'P 1'
#
loop_
_entity.id
_entity.type
_entity.pdbx_description
1 polymer ?
#
loop_
_entity_poly.entity_id
_entity_poly.type
_entity_poly.pdbx_seq_one_letter_code
_entity_poly.pdbx_strand_id
1 'polypeptide(L)'
;MGILTKNLMSDLYKFDDIVAWDDKVRERYSFGYDKPNFLLLSSLELQDFCKSKLLCGKNQTCLNQYNSFSLQYNYMNDQVLYEKAQYSTYQYPLSLGWQNLTTSQKEYLIKMDLNRIFVQTIVINQSQEDIILPNLIYSANEQDGIFYTIFSMNFLMMFSQINNQKYGGPFSCDLVNGNYQQYKYTNVNQFDGFQYQDSFGNICGDATNKCTQCSYYNLKRIFSVEWRCRPWYQQSQNQFYILFGQPYISINPNIVGSTITFKVVIDNQKIKSIKDEYSYKQDAVVATDIDLTLILNRYQQNKDLNIEYSYLISTNPSSNSTEYSPLVIAHPMMNITNLQTVYDVEFYNSTNKENEIYLFKNQTSFLNDTFQTYQNCSFQMLFNNSQIRIITKNNIKYLTIFTPIFICFGTIYEQASNINSYYVKAVSLQQMDQDTYQVNQMQEIMVKTIFIIYSTLVVIILVLFYFLTKSFLFYNFEIPIQILTQFIQNADSQSIFIFYQKINKKELKTSQELKNLILAINNVVLNLQEKVKSKFQNQESDQSYLDIQTALSQQLITFQAFSHLTGIGLCLNYRFPYLQNDYPYFLDKIDHNFNNIYDPYIAYDINNLKSQYKNKFTNELNFYEVFYEDQQEKIEI
;
A
#
# COMPACT_ATOMS: atom_id res chain seq x y z
N MET A 1 -14.53 1.17 21.41
CA MET A 1 -15.19 2.31 22.10
C MET A 1 -16.67 2.04 22.32
N GLY A 2 -17.52 1.99 21.30
CA GLY A 2 -18.98 1.80 21.48
C GLY A 2 -19.38 0.60 22.37
N ILE A 3 -18.74 -0.56 22.18
CA ILE A 3 -18.95 -1.74 23.04
C ILE A 3 -18.57 -1.46 24.50
N LEU A 4 -17.46 -0.76 24.73
CA LEU A 4 -17.03 -0.39 26.07
C LEU A 4 -18.01 0.60 26.71
N THR A 5 -18.47 1.61 25.96
CA THR A 5 -19.54 2.51 26.37
C THR A 5 -20.79 1.73 26.78
N LYS A 6 -21.25 0.79 25.94
CA LYS A 6 -22.38 -0.09 26.24
C LYS A 6 -22.19 -0.85 27.56
N ASN A 7 -21.02 -1.46 27.75
CA ASN A 7 -20.70 -2.21 28.97
C ASN A 7 -20.61 -1.31 30.21
N LEU A 8 -20.01 -0.12 30.11
CA LEU A 8 -19.91 0.84 31.23
C LEU A 8 -21.28 1.41 31.61
N MET A 9 -22.16 1.58 30.63
CA MET A 9 -23.54 2.03 30.87
C MET A 9 -24.43 0.91 31.43
N SER A 10 -24.05 -0.36 31.31
CA SER A 10 -24.76 -1.46 31.97
C SER A 10 -24.57 -1.41 33.49
N ASP A 11 -25.57 -1.87 34.24
CA ASP A 11 -25.55 -1.92 35.72
C ASP A 11 -24.58 -2.98 36.28
N LEU A 12 -23.73 -3.59 35.45
CA LEU A 12 -22.78 -4.62 35.84
C LEU A 12 -21.67 -4.12 36.77
N TYR A 13 -21.39 -2.81 36.76
CA TYR A 13 -20.37 -2.20 37.60
C TYR A 13 -20.96 -1.02 38.38
N LYS A 14 -20.85 -1.05 39.72
CA LYS A 14 -21.23 0.10 40.54
C LYS A 14 -20.17 1.19 40.40
N PHE A 15 -20.65 2.42 40.29
CA PHE A 15 -19.83 3.60 40.06
C PHE A 15 -18.70 3.76 41.10
N ASP A 16 -19.00 3.58 42.39
CA ASP A 16 -18.05 3.76 43.49
C ASP A 16 -16.90 2.72 43.48
N ASP A 17 -17.10 1.58 42.81
CA ASP A 17 -16.08 0.54 42.68
C ASP A 17 -14.97 0.95 41.70
N ILE A 18 -15.28 1.84 40.74
CA ILE A 18 -14.37 2.18 39.63
C ILE A 18 -13.62 3.50 39.88
N VAL A 19 -14.18 4.43 40.68
CA VAL A 19 -13.68 5.82 40.74
C VAL A 19 -13.52 6.37 42.16
N ALA A 20 -12.48 7.17 42.39
CA ALA A 20 -12.38 8.11 43.51
C ALA A 20 -12.70 9.49 42.96
N TRP A 21 -13.74 10.14 43.48
CA TRP A 21 -14.29 11.37 42.90
C TRP A 21 -13.93 12.64 43.68
N ASP A 22 -13.32 12.49 44.88
CA ASP A 22 -13.14 13.59 45.85
C ASP A 22 -11.68 14.07 45.96
N ASP A 23 -10.79 13.52 45.13
CA ASP A 23 -9.38 13.90 45.13
C ASP A 23 -9.20 15.17 44.30
N LYS A 24 -8.92 16.30 44.97
CA LYS A 24 -8.66 17.64 44.37
C LYS A 24 -7.37 17.71 43.54
N VAL A 25 -6.99 16.61 42.91
CA VAL A 25 -5.75 16.43 42.19
C VAL A 25 -5.94 16.92 40.76
N ARG A 26 -4.95 17.68 40.28
CA ARG A 26 -4.98 18.33 38.95
C ARG A 26 -4.43 17.45 37.83
N GLU A 27 -4.08 16.21 38.15
CA GLU A 27 -3.49 15.24 37.24
C GLU A 27 -4.38 13.99 37.21
N ARG A 28 -4.69 13.52 36.01
CA ARG A 28 -5.54 12.32 35.81
C ARG A 28 -4.90 11.08 36.43
N TYR A 29 -3.57 10.98 36.34
CA TYR A 29 -2.77 9.92 36.93
C TYR A 29 -1.68 10.57 37.78
N SER A 30 -1.67 10.26 39.07
CA SER A 30 -0.64 10.76 39.99
C SER A 30 -0.06 9.59 40.77
N PHE A 31 1.26 9.64 40.97
CA PHE A 31 1.99 8.56 41.64
C PHE A 31 1.51 8.43 43.09
N GLY A 32 1.04 7.24 43.47
CA GLY A 32 0.57 6.94 44.84
C GLY A 32 -0.94 7.01 45.07
N TYR A 33 -1.76 7.18 44.02
CA TYR A 33 -3.23 7.11 44.12
C TYR A 33 -3.76 5.77 43.58
N ASP A 34 -4.71 5.17 44.29
CA ASP A 34 -5.28 3.86 43.94
C ASP A 34 -6.31 3.93 42.78
N LYS A 35 -6.81 5.14 42.45
CA LYS A 35 -7.84 5.36 41.42
C LYS A 35 -7.53 6.61 40.55
N PRO A 36 -7.94 6.63 39.27
CA PRO A 36 -7.70 7.76 38.37
C PRO A 36 -8.62 8.96 38.67
N ASN A 37 -8.12 10.19 38.43
CA ASN A 37 -8.90 11.42 38.58
C ASN A 37 -9.62 11.81 37.29
N PHE A 38 -10.86 12.28 37.42
CA PHE A 38 -11.68 12.69 36.28
C PHE A 38 -11.66 14.20 36.13
N LEU A 39 -10.98 14.66 35.09
CA LEU A 39 -10.82 16.08 34.78
C LEU A 39 -11.81 16.45 33.68
N LEU A 40 -13.01 16.86 34.10
CA LEU A 40 -14.10 17.28 33.24
C LEU A 40 -14.29 18.79 33.32
N LEU A 41 -14.44 19.42 32.17
CA LEU A 41 -14.73 20.84 32.05
C LEU A 41 -16.11 21.05 31.45
N SER A 42 -16.85 21.99 32.00
CA SER A 42 -18.03 22.50 31.31
C SER A 42 -17.57 23.22 30.04
N SER A 43 -18.22 22.96 28.89
CA SER A 43 -17.93 23.65 27.62
C SER A 43 -18.22 25.16 27.66
N LEU A 44 -18.67 25.64 28.82
CA LEU A 44 -19.33 26.91 29.07
C LEU A 44 -18.54 27.76 30.07
N GLU A 45 -17.41 27.24 30.54
CA GLU A 45 -16.49 27.94 31.43
C GLU A 45 -15.19 28.25 30.68
N LEU A 46 -14.87 29.54 30.51
CA LEU A 46 -13.66 29.97 29.78
C LEU A 46 -12.39 29.75 30.59
N GLN A 47 -12.48 29.74 31.91
CA GLN A 47 -11.30 29.82 32.79
C GLN A 47 -10.30 28.70 32.52
N ASP A 48 -10.73 27.44 32.57
CA ASP A 48 -9.81 26.30 32.43
C ASP A 48 -9.31 26.13 30.99
N PHE A 49 -10.17 26.41 30.01
CA PHE A 49 -9.80 26.38 28.59
C PHE A 49 -8.78 27.48 28.23
N CYS A 50 -8.98 28.71 28.73
CA CYS A 50 -8.12 29.84 28.44
C CYS A 50 -6.82 29.80 29.23
N LYS A 51 -6.83 29.27 30.46
CA LYS A 51 -5.62 29.07 31.25
C LYS A 51 -4.59 28.18 30.54
N SER A 52 -5.04 27.05 29.98
CA SER A 52 -4.18 26.16 29.19
C SER A 52 -3.74 26.81 27.88
N LYS A 53 -4.60 27.60 27.22
CA LYS A 53 -4.24 28.36 26.02
C LYS A 53 -3.17 29.42 26.26
N LEU A 54 -3.16 30.07 27.44
CA LEU A 54 -2.16 31.09 27.79
C LEU A 54 -0.73 30.54 27.81
N LEU A 55 -0.56 29.23 28.02
CA LEU A 55 0.76 28.58 27.96
C LEU A 55 1.40 28.65 26.57
N CYS A 56 0.63 28.84 25.50
CA CYS A 56 1.18 29.10 24.17
C CYS A 56 2.01 30.41 24.12
N GLY A 57 1.79 31.36 25.05
CA GLY A 57 2.46 32.66 25.05
C GLY A 57 2.32 33.38 23.72
N LYS A 58 3.46 33.71 23.09
CA LYS A 58 3.53 34.37 21.78
C LYS A 58 3.74 33.39 20.60
N ASN A 59 3.72 32.08 20.84
CA ASN A 59 3.94 31.09 19.80
C ASN A 59 2.70 31.00 18.89
N GLN A 60 2.78 31.64 17.71
CA GLN A 60 1.67 31.69 16.76
C GLN A 60 1.28 30.31 16.24
N THR A 61 2.23 29.38 16.09
CA THR A 61 1.95 28.00 15.68
C THR A 61 1.09 27.30 16.74
N CYS A 62 1.47 27.41 18.02
CA CYS A 62 0.68 26.89 19.13
C CYS A 62 -0.73 27.49 19.16
N LEU A 63 -0.84 28.82 19.05
CA LEU A 63 -2.12 29.52 19.06
C LEU A 63 -3.04 29.11 17.90
N ASN A 64 -2.49 29.01 16.68
CA ASN A 64 -3.24 28.62 15.48
C ASN A 64 -3.72 27.17 15.56
N GLN A 65 -2.90 26.30 16.16
CA GLN A 65 -3.18 24.88 16.22
C GLN A 65 -3.84 24.45 17.54
N TYR A 66 -4.09 25.38 18.46
CA TYR A 66 -4.60 25.08 19.80
C TYR A 66 -5.93 24.31 19.76
N ASN A 67 -6.80 24.61 18.80
CA ASN A 67 -8.09 23.93 18.65
C ASN A 67 -8.01 22.61 17.87
N SER A 68 -6.83 22.22 17.38
CA SER A 68 -6.66 20.98 16.61
C SER A 68 -6.78 19.75 17.51
N PHE A 69 -7.65 18.82 17.14
CA PHE A 69 -7.77 17.52 17.80
C PHE A 69 -6.55 16.63 17.52
N SER A 70 -6.06 16.64 16.27
CA SER A 70 -4.98 15.75 15.81
C SER A 70 -3.64 15.96 16.53
N LEU A 71 -3.41 17.14 17.13
CA LEU A 71 -2.19 17.39 17.88
C LEU A 71 -2.20 16.81 19.30
N GLN A 72 -3.35 16.38 19.81
CA GLN A 72 -3.38 15.68 21.11
C GLN A 72 -2.77 14.28 21.07
N TYR A 73 -2.48 13.75 19.88
CA TYR A 73 -1.92 12.41 19.74
C TYR A 73 -0.50 12.33 20.28
N ASN A 74 0.21 13.45 20.22
CA ASN A 74 1.55 13.64 20.73
C ASN A 74 1.55 14.50 21.99
N TYR A 75 0.57 14.28 22.89
CA TYR A 75 0.37 15.15 24.05
C TYR A 75 1.56 15.23 25.02
N MET A 76 2.46 14.26 24.98
CA MET A 76 3.68 14.25 25.81
C MET A 76 4.80 15.15 25.25
N ASN A 77 4.68 15.66 24.03
CA ASN A 77 5.75 16.41 23.37
C ASN A 77 5.84 17.87 23.83
N ASP A 78 4.76 18.42 24.39
CA ASP A 78 4.70 19.82 24.80
C ASP A 78 3.71 20.00 25.97
N GLN A 79 4.02 20.91 26.89
CA GLN A 79 3.22 21.14 28.10
C GLN A 79 1.79 21.61 27.80
N VAL A 80 1.58 22.40 26.75
CA VAL A 80 0.24 22.87 26.36
C VAL A 80 -0.61 21.67 25.91
N LEU A 81 -0.02 20.80 25.10
CA LEU A 81 -0.70 19.59 24.62
C LEU A 81 -0.97 18.62 25.78
N TYR A 82 -0.02 18.48 26.71
CA TYR A 82 -0.19 17.67 27.91
C TYR A 82 -1.38 18.14 28.74
N GLU A 83 -1.43 19.43 29.11
CA GLU A 83 -2.53 19.99 29.91
C GLU A 83 -3.87 19.85 29.18
N LYS A 84 -3.91 20.20 27.90
CA LYS A 84 -5.13 20.11 27.09
C LYS A 84 -5.63 18.66 26.99
N ALA A 85 -4.73 17.70 26.86
CA ALA A 85 -5.04 16.28 26.84
C ALA A 85 -5.31 15.69 28.23
N GLN A 86 -5.37 16.50 29.31
CA GLN A 86 -5.87 16.06 30.61
C GLN A 86 -7.38 16.24 30.74
N TYR A 87 -7.98 17.20 30.04
CA TYR A 87 -9.39 17.56 30.21
C TYR A 87 -10.29 17.05 29.09
N SER A 88 -11.47 16.60 29.46
CA SER A 88 -12.58 16.32 28.54
C SER A 88 -13.73 17.28 28.82
N THR A 89 -14.57 17.53 27.83
CA THR A 89 -15.57 18.58 27.92
C THR A 89 -16.97 17.99 27.88
N TYR A 90 -17.89 18.57 28.64
CA TYR A 90 -19.30 18.25 28.56
C TYR A 90 -20.19 19.49 28.37
N GLN A 91 -21.38 19.27 27.84
CA GLN A 91 -22.43 20.28 27.73
C GLN A 91 -23.77 19.65 28.14
N TYR A 92 -24.53 20.36 28.96
CA TYR A 92 -25.90 19.99 29.30
C TYR A 92 -26.88 21.08 28.84
N PRO A 93 -27.98 20.75 28.13
CA PRO A 93 -28.88 21.77 27.60
C PRO A 93 -29.62 22.62 28.65
N LEU A 94 -29.72 22.17 29.92
CA LEU A 94 -30.55 22.84 30.93
C LEU A 94 -29.79 23.54 32.07
N SER A 95 -28.47 23.35 32.21
CA SER A 95 -27.66 24.06 33.23
C SER A 95 -26.17 24.12 32.88
N LEU A 96 -25.45 25.10 33.42
CA LEU A 96 -24.00 25.30 33.16
C LEU A 96 -23.06 24.45 34.02
N GLY A 97 -23.43 24.22 35.28
CA GLY A 97 -22.48 23.82 36.33
C GLY A 97 -22.58 22.36 36.74
N TRP A 98 -21.42 21.75 37.03
CA TRP A 98 -21.30 20.37 37.53
C TRP A 98 -22.17 20.13 38.77
N GLN A 99 -22.23 21.10 39.67
CA GLN A 99 -23.04 21.06 40.89
C GLN A 99 -24.54 20.90 40.63
N ASN A 100 -25.02 21.31 39.46
CA ASN A 100 -26.43 21.24 39.07
C ASN A 100 -26.79 19.92 38.38
N LEU A 101 -25.81 19.06 38.10
CA LEU A 101 -26.04 17.74 37.54
C LEU A 101 -26.53 16.78 38.62
N THR A 102 -27.52 15.97 38.26
CA THR A 102 -27.97 14.83 39.07
C THR A 102 -26.88 13.77 39.18
N THR A 103 -27.03 12.83 40.12
CA THR A 103 -26.08 11.72 40.29
C THR A 103 -25.94 10.89 39.02
N SER A 104 -27.05 10.51 38.38
CA SER A 104 -27.02 9.72 37.13
C SER A 104 -26.32 10.44 35.97
N GLN A 105 -26.43 11.77 35.92
CA GLN A 105 -25.75 12.59 34.92
C GLN A 105 -24.23 12.62 35.13
N LYS A 106 -23.81 12.76 36.39
CA LYS A 106 -22.39 12.70 36.77
C LYS A 106 -21.81 11.31 36.48
N GLU A 107 -22.55 10.26 36.83
CA GLU A 107 -22.18 8.87 36.55
C GLU A 107 -22.01 8.63 35.05
N TYR A 108 -22.95 9.10 34.22
CA TYR A 108 -22.84 9.02 32.76
C TYR A 108 -21.55 9.66 32.26
N LEU A 109 -21.26 10.91 32.66
CA LEU A 109 -20.09 11.64 32.21
C LEU A 109 -18.78 10.95 32.60
N ILE A 110 -18.70 10.43 33.82
CA ILE A 110 -17.51 9.73 34.32
C ILE A 110 -17.32 8.39 33.60
N LYS A 111 -18.40 7.62 33.42
CA LYS A 111 -18.39 6.40 32.61
C LYS A 111 -17.95 6.68 31.17
N MET A 112 -18.37 7.80 30.59
CA MET A 112 -17.92 8.18 29.25
C MET A 112 -16.43 8.53 29.25
N ASP A 113 -15.94 9.23 30.27
CA ASP A 113 -14.53 9.63 30.35
C ASP A 113 -13.54 8.48 30.55
N LEU A 114 -13.98 7.35 31.09
CA LEU A 114 -13.20 6.10 31.09
C LEU A 114 -12.86 5.62 29.66
N ASN A 115 -13.72 5.89 28.67
CA ASN A 115 -13.42 5.51 27.27
C ASN A 115 -12.19 6.23 26.71
N ARG A 116 -11.85 7.41 27.25
CA ARG A 116 -10.73 8.22 26.77
C ARG A 116 -9.39 7.47 26.86
N ILE A 117 -9.18 6.66 27.90
CA ILE A 117 -7.93 5.90 28.11
C ILE A 117 -7.64 5.00 26.90
N PHE A 118 -8.69 4.33 26.41
CA PHE A 118 -8.60 3.46 25.24
C PHE A 118 -8.45 4.26 23.95
N VAL A 119 -9.12 5.41 23.84
CA VAL A 119 -9.03 6.27 22.65
C VAL A 119 -7.61 6.78 22.46
N GLN A 120 -6.94 7.26 23.51
CA GLN A 120 -5.56 7.72 23.42
C GLN A 120 -4.63 6.61 22.91
N THR A 121 -4.81 5.38 23.40
CA THR A 121 -4.01 4.22 22.99
C THR A 121 -4.23 3.85 21.51
N ILE A 122 -5.49 3.76 21.07
CA ILE A 122 -5.86 3.43 19.67
C ILE A 122 -5.25 4.45 18.72
N VAL A 123 -5.42 5.72 19.04
CA VAL A 123 -5.00 6.84 18.22
C VAL A 123 -3.48 6.92 18.09
N ILE A 124 -2.72 6.73 19.18
CA ILE A 124 -1.25 6.71 19.14
C ILE A 124 -0.78 5.59 18.19
N ASN A 125 -1.36 4.39 18.32
CA ASN A 125 -0.99 3.26 17.47
C ASN A 125 -1.33 3.53 15.99
N GLN A 126 -2.49 4.11 15.69
CA GLN A 126 -2.91 4.41 14.32
C GLN A 126 -2.13 5.57 13.67
N SER A 127 -1.65 6.53 14.47
CA SER A 127 -0.89 7.69 13.96
C SER A 127 0.44 7.31 13.29
N GLN A 128 0.95 6.10 13.55
CA GLN A 128 2.19 5.60 12.96
C GLN A 128 2.00 4.94 11.58
N GLU A 129 0.77 4.69 11.14
CA GLU A 129 0.47 3.84 9.97
C GLU A 129 -0.11 4.59 8.74
N ASP A 130 -0.03 5.93 8.68
CA ASP A 130 -0.58 6.77 7.59
C ASP A 130 -2.09 6.53 7.32
N ILE A 131 -2.84 6.30 8.40
CA ILE A 131 -4.28 6.03 8.43
C ILE A 131 -5.07 7.35 8.58
N ILE A 132 -6.29 7.38 8.06
CA ILE A 132 -7.25 8.47 8.30
C ILE A 132 -7.54 8.57 9.79
N LEU A 133 -7.11 9.65 10.42
CA LEU A 133 -7.27 9.87 11.85
C LEU A 133 -8.64 10.49 12.18
N PRO A 134 -9.17 10.25 13.40
CA PRO A 134 -10.35 10.94 13.85
C PRO A 134 -10.08 12.45 13.99
N ASN A 135 -11.10 13.29 13.77
CA ASN A 135 -11.05 14.73 13.99
C ASN A 135 -11.78 15.14 15.28
N LEU A 136 -12.75 14.35 15.73
CA LEU A 136 -13.41 14.55 17.02
C LEU A 136 -14.06 13.25 17.45
N ILE A 137 -14.07 12.97 18.76
CA ILE A 137 -14.75 11.82 19.35
C ILE A 137 -15.63 12.28 20.50
N TYR A 138 -16.92 11.94 20.44
CA TYR A 138 -17.94 12.46 21.34
C TYR A 138 -19.11 11.49 21.51
N SER A 139 -19.97 11.76 22.48
CA SER A 139 -21.21 11.04 22.70
C SER A 139 -22.33 11.96 23.13
N ALA A 140 -23.58 11.58 22.83
CA ALA A 140 -24.77 12.24 23.36
C ALA A 140 -25.70 11.21 24.02
N ASN A 141 -26.21 11.57 25.19
CA ASN A 141 -27.15 10.78 25.97
C ASN A 141 -28.59 11.03 25.51
N GLU A 142 -29.41 9.99 25.37
CA GLU A 142 -30.77 10.15 24.87
C GLU A 142 -31.70 10.79 25.90
N GLN A 143 -31.55 10.39 27.17
CA GLN A 143 -32.47 10.77 28.24
C GLN A 143 -32.56 12.29 28.41
N ASP A 144 -31.43 12.99 28.32
CA ASP A 144 -31.32 14.39 28.71
C ASP A 144 -30.51 15.28 27.75
N GLY A 145 -29.89 14.69 26.73
CA GLY A 145 -29.11 15.42 25.74
C GLY A 145 -27.74 15.88 26.25
N ILE A 146 -27.24 15.33 27.36
CA ILE A 146 -25.85 15.57 27.78
C ILE A 146 -24.92 15.13 26.66
N PHE A 147 -24.09 16.07 26.23
CA PHE A 147 -23.03 15.86 25.27
C PHE A 147 -21.70 15.77 25.99
N TYR A 148 -20.91 14.76 25.66
CA TYR A 148 -19.56 14.55 26.17
C TYR A 148 -18.61 14.50 24.98
N THR A 149 -17.45 15.14 25.09
CA THR A 149 -16.37 15.06 24.11
C THR A 149 -15.06 14.75 24.81
N ILE A 150 -14.27 13.87 24.19
CA ILE A 150 -12.98 13.41 24.72
C ILE A 150 -11.91 14.53 24.67
N PHE A 151 -12.26 15.65 24.03
CA PHE A 151 -11.41 16.80 23.76
C PHE A 151 -11.83 18.04 24.56
N SER A 152 -10.86 18.77 25.13
CA SER A 152 -11.12 20.07 25.74
C SER A 152 -11.57 21.09 24.69
N MET A 153 -12.82 21.53 24.78
CA MET A 153 -13.42 22.56 23.93
C MET A 153 -14.12 23.62 24.76
N ASN A 154 -14.20 24.83 24.22
CA ASN A 154 -15.09 25.84 24.75
C ASN A 154 -16.10 26.29 23.68
N PHE A 155 -17.36 25.97 23.93
CA PHE A 155 -18.46 26.22 23.01
C PHE A 155 -18.94 27.67 22.99
N LEU A 156 -18.64 28.47 24.02
CA LEU A 156 -18.95 29.90 24.02
C LEU A 156 -18.20 30.64 22.92
N MET A 157 -16.92 30.30 22.71
CA MET A 157 -16.10 30.90 21.66
C MET A 157 -16.44 30.36 20.26
N MET A 158 -17.00 29.15 20.17
CA MET A 158 -17.23 28.42 18.92
C MET A 158 -18.55 28.78 18.23
N PHE A 159 -19.60 29.14 18.97
CA PHE A 159 -20.93 29.37 18.40
C PHE A 159 -21.27 30.85 18.32
N SER A 160 -21.36 31.38 17.09
CA SER A 160 -21.65 32.79 16.83
C SER A 160 -23.03 33.23 17.35
N GLN A 161 -24.00 32.31 17.43
CA GLN A 161 -25.35 32.59 17.93
C GLN A 161 -25.35 33.09 19.38
N ILE A 162 -24.41 32.60 20.20
CA ILE A 162 -24.25 32.97 21.60
C ILE A 162 -23.08 33.92 21.84
N ASN A 163 -22.12 34.00 20.92
CA ASN A 163 -20.94 34.85 21.07
C ASN A 163 -21.24 36.35 20.79
N ASN A 164 -22.05 36.96 21.65
CA ASN A 164 -22.43 38.38 21.57
C ASN A 164 -22.87 38.92 22.94
N GLN A 165 -23.02 40.25 23.03
CA GLN A 165 -23.33 40.95 24.28
C GLN A 165 -24.64 40.51 24.95
N LYS A 166 -25.64 40.04 24.20
CA LYS A 166 -26.92 39.58 24.76
C LYS A 166 -26.70 38.44 25.78
N TYR A 167 -25.73 37.57 25.48
CA TYR A 167 -25.43 36.38 26.27
C TYR A 167 -24.20 36.52 27.17
N GLY A 168 -23.61 37.73 27.26
CA GLY A 168 -22.42 38.00 28.08
C GLY A 168 -21.09 37.97 27.33
N GLY A 169 -21.11 37.79 26.01
CA GLY A 169 -19.94 37.89 25.14
C GLY A 169 -19.58 39.33 24.73
N PRO A 170 -18.66 39.52 23.75
CA PRO A 170 -17.98 38.50 22.96
C PRO A 170 -16.94 37.72 23.75
N PHE A 171 -17.12 36.40 23.81
CA PHE A 171 -16.25 35.48 24.52
C PHE A 171 -14.90 35.32 23.82
N SER A 172 -13.82 35.57 24.56
CA SER A 172 -12.45 35.31 24.15
C SER A 172 -11.60 34.93 25.35
N CYS A 173 -10.35 34.53 25.09
CA CYS A 173 -9.36 34.33 26.17
C CYS A 173 -8.67 35.62 26.60
N ASP A 174 -9.30 36.77 26.35
CA ASP A 174 -8.86 38.06 26.86
C ASP A 174 -9.55 38.36 28.19
N LEU A 175 -8.76 38.79 29.18
CA LEU A 175 -9.30 39.20 30.47
C LEU A 175 -9.92 40.59 30.38
N VAL A 176 -11.16 40.73 30.82
CA VAL A 176 -11.84 42.01 31.00
C VAL A 176 -11.94 42.29 32.49
N ASN A 177 -11.30 43.36 32.97
CA ASN A 177 -11.20 43.67 34.39
C ASN A 177 -10.65 42.51 35.25
N GLY A 178 -9.68 41.77 34.71
CA GLY A 178 -9.03 40.65 35.40
C GLY A 178 -9.81 39.33 35.40
N ASN A 179 -11.00 39.29 34.79
CA ASN A 179 -11.82 38.08 34.71
C ASN A 179 -12.15 37.72 33.25
N TYR A 180 -12.34 36.44 32.97
CA TYR A 180 -12.92 36.01 31.71
C TYR A 180 -14.40 36.31 31.68
N GLN A 181 -14.93 36.66 30.51
CA GLN A 181 -16.37 36.82 30.33
C GLN A 181 -17.10 35.50 30.61
N GLN A 182 -18.29 35.59 31.18
CA GLN A 182 -19.08 34.42 31.53
C GLN A 182 -20.43 34.48 30.83
N TYR A 183 -20.97 33.30 30.52
CA TYR A 183 -22.29 33.22 29.96
C TYR A 183 -23.32 33.75 30.96
N LYS A 184 -24.18 34.65 30.49
CA LYS A 184 -25.09 35.43 31.33
C LYS A 184 -26.14 34.60 32.06
N TYR A 185 -26.56 33.47 31.47
CA TYR A 185 -27.69 32.67 31.97
C TYR A 185 -27.24 31.31 32.51
N THR A 186 -27.51 31.07 33.79
CA THR A 186 -27.19 29.84 34.52
C THR A 186 -28.26 28.75 34.42
N ASN A 187 -29.51 29.13 34.12
CA ASN A 187 -30.66 28.23 33.97
C ASN A 187 -31.64 28.71 32.88
N VAL A 188 -32.49 27.81 32.37
CA VAL A 188 -33.48 28.10 31.31
C VAL A 188 -34.62 29.02 31.72
N ASN A 189 -34.80 29.32 33.01
CA ASN A 189 -35.88 30.20 33.49
C ASN A 189 -35.48 31.69 33.43
N GLN A 190 -34.21 32.00 33.19
CA GLN A 190 -33.69 33.37 33.16
C GLN A 190 -33.89 34.09 31.81
N PHE A 191 -34.33 33.37 30.77
CA PHE A 191 -34.71 33.91 29.46
C PHE A 191 -35.66 32.93 28.75
N ASP A 192 -36.15 33.28 27.56
CA ASP A 192 -37.09 32.42 26.81
C ASP A 192 -36.48 31.13 26.25
N GLY A 193 -35.17 30.95 26.41
CA GLY A 193 -34.44 29.79 25.90
C GLY A 193 -34.29 29.80 24.38
N PHE A 194 -33.63 28.77 23.86
CA PHE A 194 -33.59 28.48 22.41
C PHE A 194 -34.79 27.62 21.97
N GLN A 195 -35.95 27.82 22.59
CA GLN A 195 -37.15 27.07 22.23
C GLN A 195 -37.61 27.47 20.82
N TYR A 196 -37.99 26.48 20.03
CA TYR A 196 -38.39 26.60 18.63
C TYR A 196 -37.33 27.15 17.67
N GLN A 197 -36.06 27.06 18.06
CA GLN A 197 -34.93 27.42 17.21
C GLN A 197 -34.12 26.18 16.86
N ASP A 198 -33.73 26.08 15.59
CA ASP A 198 -32.83 25.04 15.11
C ASP A 198 -31.40 25.24 15.65
N SER A 199 -30.49 24.31 15.32
CA SER A 199 -29.10 24.40 15.76
C SER A 199 -28.35 25.64 15.24
N PHE A 200 -28.84 26.28 14.17
CA PHE A 200 -28.26 27.48 13.57
C PHE A 200 -28.86 28.78 14.13
N GLY A 201 -29.93 28.68 14.92
CA GLY A 201 -30.65 29.83 15.51
C GLY A 201 -31.84 30.29 14.68
N ASN A 202 -32.22 29.59 13.61
CA ASN A 202 -33.40 29.92 12.82
C ASN A 202 -34.67 29.41 13.52
N ILE A 203 -35.74 30.19 13.44
CA ILE A 203 -37.05 29.79 13.97
C ILE A 203 -37.59 28.64 13.12
N CYS A 204 -37.84 27.48 13.74
CA CYS A 204 -38.39 26.28 13.09
C CYS A 204 -39.87 26.02 13.43
N GLY A 205 -40.44 26.80 14.35
CA GLY A 205 -41.80 26.60 14.83
C GLY A 205 -42.20 27.60 15.91
N ASP A 206 -43.33 27.35 16.54
CA ASP A 206 -43.87 28.12 17.66
C ASP A 206 -44.77 27.23 18.55
N ALA A 207 -45.48 27.85 19.51
CA ALA A 207 -46.37 27.15 20.43
C ALA A 207 -47.54 26.40 19.74
N THR A 208 -47.97 26.87 18.58
CA THR A 208 -49.06 26.30 17.77
C THR A 208 -48.55 25.36 16.68
N ASN A 209 -47.47 25.74 16.00
CA ASN A 209 -46.83 25.01 14.91
C ASN A 209 -45.45 24.52 15.36
N LYS A 210 -45.42 23.39 16.06
CA LYS A 210 -44.17 22.84 16.62
C LYS A 210 -43.17 22.46 15.54
N CYS A 211 -41.88 22.55 15.88
CA CYS A 211 -40.80 22.08 15.01
C CYS A 211 -40.96 20.57 14.79
N THR A 212 -41.13 20.16 13.54
CA THR A 212 -41.38 18.77 13.13
C THR A 212 -40.11 18.00 12.82
N GLN A 213 -39.06 18.70 12.36
CA GLN A 213 -37.77 18.08 12.01
C GLN A 213 -37.07 17.43 13.23
N CYS A 214 -37.20 18.05 14.40
CA CYS A 214 -36.70 17.48 15.65
C CYS A 214 -37.53 17.98 16.83
N SER A 215 -38.13 17.03 17.57
CA SER A 215 -39.03 17.34 18.67
C SER A 215 -38.32 18.07 19.83
N TYR A 216 -37.02 17.84 20.03
CA TYR A 216 -36.22 18.48 21.07
C TYR A 216 -36.06 19.99 20.89
N TYR A 217 -36.24 20.52 19.66
CA TYR A 217 -36.29 21.97 19.45
C TYR A 217 -37.48 22.63 20.15
N ASN A 218 -38.54 21.88 20.48
CA ASN A 218 -39.71 22.41 21.17
C ASN A 218 -39.52 22.56 22.69
N LEU A 219 -38.36 22.20 23.23
CA LEU A 219 -38.01 22.33 24.65
C LEU A 219 -37.17 23.60 24.90
N LYS A 220 -37.35 24.24 26.05
CA LYS A 220 -36.49 25.34 26.49
C LYS A 220 -35.09 24.81 26.79
N ARG A 221 -34.07 25.51 26.30
CA ARG A 221 -32.66 25.15 26.43
C ARG A 221 -31.83 26.40 26.64
N ILE A 222 -30.74 26.27 27.40
CA ILE A 222 -29.77 27.36 27.61
C ILE A 222 -28.94 27.60 26.35
N PHE A 223 -28.71 26.55 25.55
CA PHE A 223 -27.89 26.62 24.35
C PHE A 223 -28.68 26.31 23.09
N SER A 224 -28.24 26.89 21.98
CA SER A 224 -28.87 26.73 20.66
C SER A 224 -28.74 25.30 20.13
N VAL A 225 -27.60 24.65 20.42
CA VAL A 225 -27.30 23.32 19.89
C VAL A 225 -27.92 22.24 20.74
N GLU A 226 -28.72 21.39 20.11
CA GLU A 226 -29.20 20.12 20.66
C GLU A 226 -28.61 19.00 19.84
N TRP A 227 -27.69 18.27 20.46
CA TRP A 227 -26.90 17.25 19.82
C TRP A 227 -27.75 16.08 19.33
N ARG A 228 -28.86 15.79 20.02
CA ARG A 228 -29.82 14.77 19.56
C ARG A 228 -30.50 15.14 18.25
N CYS A 229 -30.59 16.42 17.88
CA CYS A 229 -31.16 16.86 16.60
C CYS A 229 -30.17 16.84 15.44
N ARG A 230 -28.92 16.44 15.67
CA ARG A 230 -27.91 16.41 14.59
C ARG A 230 -28.12 15.20 13.69
N PRO A 231 -27.78 15.30 12.39
CA PRO A 231 -27.99 14.21 11.43
C PRO A 231 -27.38 12.87 11.87
N TRP A 232 -26.15 12.89 12.40
CA TRP A 232 -25.47 11.70 12.89
C TRP A 232 -26.26 10.98 14.01
N TYR A 233 -26.90 11.75 14.89
CA TYR A 233 -27.69 11.20 15.99
C TYR A 233 -29.02 10.61 15.50
N GLN A 234 -29.75 11.38 14.68
CA GLN A 234 -31.05 10.95 14.14
C GLN A 234 -30.91 9.73 13.23
N GLN A 235 -29.88 9.71 12.36
CA GLN A 235 -29.65 8.59 11.44
C GLN A 235 -29.32 7.28 12.18
N SER A 236 -28.72 7.35 13.38
CA SER A 236 -28.41 6.15 14.17
C SER A 236 -29.64 5.41 14.69
N GLN A 237 -30.81 6.06 14.76
CA GLN A 237 -32.05 5.43 15.25
C GLN A 237 -32.47 4.24 14.38
N ASN A 238 -32.34 4.41 13.05
CA ASN A 238 -32.82 3.46 12.06
C ASN A 238 -31.72 2.49 11.60
N GLN A 239 -30.66 2.32 12.39
CA GLN A 239 -29.52 1.48 12.06
C GLN A 239 -29.17 0.62 13.27
N PHE A 240 -28.47 -0.49 13.03
CA PHE A 240 -27.96 -1.36 14.09
C PHE A 240 -26.46 -1.13 14.24
N TYR A 241 -26.02 -0.95 15.48
CA TYR A 241 -24.60 -0.94 15.87
C TYR A 241 -23.73 0.19 15.28
N ILE A 242 -23.19 0.09 14.06
CA ILE A 242 -22.28 1.08 13.46
C ILE A 242 -22.88 1.67 12.18
N LEU A 243 -22.83 3.00 12.04
CA LEU A 243 -23.22 3.69 10.81
C LEU A 243 -22.14 4.69 10.42
N PHE A 244 -21.72 4.68 9.15
CA PHE A 244 -21.00 5.82 8.57
C PHE A 244 -22.06 6.77 7.99
N GLY A 245 -22.21 7.92 8.63
CA GLY A 245 -23.25 8.88 8.33
C GLY A 245 -23.09 9.50 6.94
N GLN A 246 -24.22 9.84 6.33
CA GLN A 246 -24.22 10.61 5.09
C GLN A 246 -23.53 11.96 5.30
N PRO A 247 -22.90 12.55 4.27
CA PRO A 247 -22.34 13.89 4.35
C PRO A 247 -23.36 14.90 4.89
N TYR A 248 -22.93 15.70 5.87
CA TYR A 248 -23.74 16.78 6.43
C TYR A 248 -22.86 18.00 6.76
N ILE A 249 -23.47 19.17 6.90
CA ILE A 249 -22.77 20.38 7.30
C ILE A 249 -22.60 20.36 8.83
N SER A 250 -21.36 20.23 9.29
CA SER A 250 -21.02 20.36 10.72
C SER A 250 -21.36 21.76 11.21
N ILE A 251 -21.81 21.91 12.45
CA ILE A 251 -22.20 23.22 13.00
C ILE A 251 -21.01 24.14 13.26
N ASN A 252 -19.82 23.58 13.43
CA ASN A 252 -18.57 24.31 13.51
C ASN A 252 -17.46 23.33 13.10
N PRO A 253 -16.70 23.61 12.03
CA PRO A 253 -16.51 24.90 11.35
C PRO A 253 -17.42 25.20 10.13
N ASN A 254 -18.68 24.72 10.07
CA ASN A 254 -19.55 24.87 8.88
C ASN A 254 -18.94 24.27 7.60
N ILE A 255 -18.34 23.10 7.76
CA ILE A 255 -17.82 22.30 6.66
C ILE A 255 -18.60 21.00 6.52
N VAL A 256 -18.61 20.45 5.32
CA VAL A 256 -19.10 19.12 5.01
C VAL A 256 -18.21 18.10 5.70
N GLY A 257 -18.82 17.26 6.52
CA GLY A 257 -18.16 16.14 7.19
C GLY A 257 -19.00 14.88 7.09
N SER A 258 -18.38 13.75 7.40
CA SER A 258 -19.04 12.48 7.65
C SER A 258 -18.63 11.99 9.04
N THR A 259 -19.60 11.42 9.75
CA THR A 259 -19.44 10.97 11.13
C THR A 259 -19.75 9.49 11.20
N ILE A 260 -18.82 8.72 11.75
CA ILE A 260 -19.05 7.33 12.14
C ILE A 260 -19.79 7.36 13.47
N THR A 261 -20.92 6.68 13.57
CA THR A 261 -21.67 6.54 14.80
C THR A 261 -21.74 5.10 15.26
N PHE A 262 -21.82 4.94 16.58
CA PHE A 262 -22.12 3.69 17.24
C PHE A 262 -23.36 3.89 18.11
N LYS A 263 -24.41 3.12 17.82
CA LYS A 263 -25.66 3.09 18.58
C LYS A 263 -25.44 2.30 19.87
N VAL A 264 -25.67 2.92 21.02
CA VAL A 264 -25.60 2.25 22.32
C VAL A 264 -27.00 1.92 22.78
N VAL A 265 -27.27 0.64 22.99
CA VAL A 265 -28.47 0.13 23.65
C VAL A 265 -27.99 -0.70 24.84
N ILE A 266 -28.38 -0.34 26.05
CA ILE A 266 -28.00 -1.05 27.27
C ILE A 266 -28.63 -2.45 27.24
N ASP A 267 -27.83 -3.46 27.56
CA ASP A 267 -28.28 -4.85 27.53
C ASP A 267 -29.47 -5.04 28.47
N ASN A 268 -30.55 -5.55 27.89
CA ASN A 268 -31.68 -6.09 28.62
C ASN A 268 -31.83 -7.57 28.23
N GLN A 269 -32.47 -8.37 29.08
CA GLN A 269 -32.62 -9.82 28.86
C GLN A 269 -33.30 -10.21 27.54
N LYS A 270 -33.86 -9.24 26.78
CA LYS A 270 -34.55 -9.47 25.51
C LYS A 270 -33.65 -9.29 24.28
N ILE A 271 -32.47 -8.69 24.42
CA ILE A 271 -31.51 -8.53 23.31
C ILE A 271 -30.68 -9.81 23.22
N LYS A 272 -30.83 -10.59 22.15
CA LYS A 272 -30.10 -11.84 21.92
C LYS A 272 -29.14 -11.77 20.74
N SER A 273 -29.35 -10.81 19.84
CA SER A 273 -28.60 -10.60 18.60
C SER A 273 -28.38 -9.10 18.35
N ILE A 274 -27.34 -8.74 17.61
CA ILE A 274 -27.11 -7.35 17.15
C ILE A 274 -28.26 -6.84 16.28
N LYS A 275 -29.01 -7.74 15.64
CA LYS A 275 -30.19 -7.38 14.84
C LYS A 275 -31.36 -6.97 15.72
N ASP A 276 -31.49 -7.54 16.93
CA ASP A 276 -32.55 -7.17 17.85
C ASP A 276 -32.43 -5.70 18.28
N GLU A 277 -31.20 -5.17 18.37
CA GLU A 277 -30.92 -3.76 18.69
C GLU A 277 -31.53 -2.76 17.69
N TYR A 278 -31.87 -3.21 16.47
CA TYR A 278 -32.59 -2.39 15.49
C TYR A 278 -33.93 -1.89 16.04
N SER A 279 -34.65 -2.75 16.76
CA SER A 279 -35.99 -2.44 17.28
C SER A 279 -36.00 -1.56 18.53
N TYR A 280 -34.84 -1.30 19.13
CA TYR A 280 -34.72 -0.49 20.34
C TYR A 280 -34.29 0.93 20.03
N LYS A 281 -34.78 1.88 20.81
CA LYS A 281 -34.27 3.24 20.81
C LYS A 281 -32.86 3.24 21.42
N GLN A 282 -31.96 4.11 20.93
CA GLN A 282 -30.67 4.28 21.59
C GLN A 282 -30.81 4.86 23.00
N ASP A 283 -29.95 4.41 23.91
CA ASP A 283 -29.71 5.05 25.20
C ASP A 283 -28.64 6.15 25.06
N ALA A 284 -27.68 5.94 24.16
CA ALA A 284 -26.70 6.94 23.76
C ALA A 284 -26.21 6.70 22.34
N VAL A 285 -25.58 7.71 21.76
CA VAL A 285 -24.86 7.57 20.48
C VAL A 285 -23.44 8.05 20.70
N VAL A 286 -22.49 7.18 20.38
CA VAL A 286 -21.07 7.55 20.32
C VAL A 286 -20.75 7.89 18.87
N ALA A 287 -19.96 8.92 18.64
CA ALA A 287 -19.69 9.46 17.33
C ALA A 287 -18.21 9.81 17.15
N THR A 288 -17.75 9.71 15.92
CA THR A 288 -16.38 10.02 15.50
C THR A 288 -16.41 10.72 14.15
N ASP A 289 -15.93 11.95 14.11
CA ASP A 289 -15.78 12.69 12.87
C ASP A 289 -14.49 12.24 12.18
N ILE A 290 -14.56 11.97 10.88
CA ILE A 290 -13.40 11.57 10.08
C ILE A 290 -12.72 12.82 9.52
N ASP A 291 -11.39 12.93 9.65
CA ASP A 291 -10.64 13.96 8.94
C ASP A 291 -10.50 13.60 7.45
N LEU A 292 -11.33 14.22 6.61
CA LEU A 292 -11.30 14.02 5.16
C LEU A 292 -10.17 14.80 4.48
N THR A 293 -9.47 15.71 5.17
CA THR A 293 -8.43 16.55 4.56
C THR A 293 -7.28 15.72 3.99
N LEU A 294 -6.86 14.64 4.66
CA LEU A 294 -5.83 13.74 4.13
C LEU A 294 -6.26 13.06 2.83
N ILE A 295 -7.52 12.60 2.77
CA ILE A 295 -8.09 11.97 1.57
C ILE A 295 -8.18 12.98 0.43
N LEU A 296 -8.68 14.18 0.71
CA LEU A 296 -8.79 15.26 -0.27
C LEU A 296 -7.43 15.68 -0.80
N ASN A 297 -6.43 15.83 0.07
CA ASN A 297 -5.05 16.14 -0.32
C ASN A 297 -4.49 15.04 -1.24
N ARG A 298 -4.70 13.75 -0.92
CA ARG A 298 -4.29 12.64 -1.78
C ARG A 298 -4.97 12.72 -3.15
N TYR A 299 -6.26 13.05 -3.21
CA TYR A 299 -6.97 13.17 -4.49
C TYR A 299 -6.55 14.42 -5.30
N GLN A 300 -6.13 15.49 -4.64
CA GLN A 300 -5.63 16.72 -5.28
C GLN A 300 -4.18 16.59 -5.79
N GLN A 301 -3.42 15.57 -5.38
CA GLN A 301 -2.07 15.35 -5.89
C GLN A 301 -2.04 15.00 -7.40
N ASN A 302 -3.16 14.49 -7.95
CA ASN A 302 -3.32 14.37 -9.40
C ASN A 302 -3.52 15.77 -10.01
N LYS A 303 -2.45 16.29 -10.63
CA LYS A 303 -2.43 17.65 -11.19
C LYS A 303 -3.36 17.85 -12.39
N ASP A 304 -3.71 16.79 -13.11
CA ASP A 304 -4.62 16.85 -14.24
C ASP A 304 -5.88 16.01 -14.01
N LEU A 305 -6.91 16.66 -13.49
CA LEU A 305 -8.22 16.06 -13.25
C LEU A 305 -8.95 15.67 -14.55
N ASN A 306 -8.47 16.08 -15.73
CA ASN A 306 -9.03 15.61 -17.00
C ASN A 306 -8.42 14.27 -17.45
N ILE A 307 -7.38 13.80 -16.76
CA ILE A 307 -6.68 12.54 -17.07
C ILE A 307 -7.13 11.46 -16.10
N GLU A 308 -6.84 11.63 -14.81
CA GLU A 308 -7.14 10.63 -13.79
C GLU A 308 -7.45 11.30 -12.46
N TYR A 309 -8.52 10.85 -11.80
CA TYR A 309 -8.86 11.29 -10.47
C TYR A 309 -9.69 10.25 -9.73
N SER A 310 -9.83 10.46 -8.43
CA SER A 310 -10.62 9.60 -7.56
C SER A 310 -11.44 10.40 -6.58
N TYR A 311 -12.54 9.81 -6.12
CA TYR A 311 -13.45 10.44 -5.19
C TYR A 311 -14.28 9.40 -4.43
N LEU A 312 -14.98 9.85 -3.39
CA LEU A 312 -15.88 9.06 -2.56
C LEU A 312 -17.31 9.59 -2.71
N ILE A 313 -18.25 8.69 -2.97
CA ILE A 313 -19.69 8.99 -2.97
C ILE A 313 -20.43 8.08 -1.98
N SER A 314 -21.51 8.61 -1.45
CA SER A 314 -22.41 7.90 -0.54
C SER A 314 -23.40 7.00 -1.28
N THR A 315 -23.91 6.00 -0.58
CA THR A 315 -25.00 5.13 -1.05
C THR A 315 -26.34 5.56 -0.48
N ASN A 316 -27.43 5.07 -1.08
CA ASN A 316 -28.77 5.33 -0.60
C ASN A 316 -28.97 4.76 0.82
N PRO A 317 -29.15 5.61 1.84
CA PRO A 317 -29.31 5.16 3.22
C PRO A 317 -30.72 4.62 3.51
N SER A 318 -31.67 4.80 2.57
CA SER A 318 -33.06 4.40 2.74
C SER A 318 -33.23 2.92 2.43
N SER A 319 -33.98 2.22 3.29
CA SER A 319 -34.43 0.86 3.00
C SER A 319 -35.62 0.82 2.03
N ASN A 320 -36.33 1.95 1.86
CA ASN A 320 -37.66 1.97 1.23
C ASN A 320 -37.79 2.94 0.05
N SER A 321 -36.81 3.80 -0.21
CA SER A 321 -36.81 4.74 -1.34
C SER A 321 -35.84 4.27 -2.40
N THR A 322 -36.28 4.23 -3.66
CA THR A 322 -35.39 4.07 -4.83
C THR A 322 -35.00 5.42 -5.46
N GLU A 323 -35.60 6.51 -4.98
CA GLU A 323 -35.22 7.86 -5.37
C GLU A 323 -34.11 8.35 -4.43
N TYR A 324 -32.90 8.45 -4.99
CA TYR A 324 -31.73 8.91 -4.27
C TYR A 324 -30.78 9.66 -5.21
N SER A 325 -30.13 10.69 -4.67
CA SER A 325 -29.07 11.42 -5.34
C SER A 325 -27.79 11.24 -4.53
N PRO A 326 -26.80 10.48 -5.05
CA PRO A 326 -25.55 10.23 -4.32
C PRO A 326 -24.85 11.52 -3.92
N LEU A 327 -24.61 11.70 -2.62
CA LEU A 327 -23.85 12.83 -2.09
C LEU A 327 -22.35 12.55 -2.20
N VAL A 328 -21.59 13.60 -2.50
CA VAL A 328 -20.13 13.56 -2.49
C VAL A 328 -19.63 13.58 -1.05
N ILE A 329 -18.85 12.55 -0.68
CA ILE A 329 -18.14 12.51 0.60
C ILE A 329 -16.82 13.26 0.46
N ALA A 330 -16.04 12.96 -0.59
CA ALA A 330 -14.76 13.59 -0.87
C ALA A 330 -14.51 13.62 -2.38
N HIS A 331 -14.24 14.78 -2.97
CA HIS A 331 -13.92 14.92 -4.40
C HIS A 331 -12.93 16.07 -4.61
N PRO A 332 -11.95 15.98 -5.53
CA PRO A 332 -10.96 17.04 -5.77
C PRO A 332 -11.55 18.45 -5.97
N MET A 333 -12.70 18.51 -6.65
CA MET A 333 -13.44 19.74 -6.98
C MET A 333 -14.62 20.05 -6.05
N MET A 334 -14.78 19.35 -4.92
CA MET A 334 -15.89 19.64 -4.01
C MET A 334 -15.71 21.00 -3.33
N ASN A 335 -16.84 21.65 -3.04
CA ASN A 335 -16.91 22.76 -2.13
C ASN A 335 -17.13 22.22 -0.70
N ILE A 336 -16.14 22.43 0.17
CA ILE A 336 -16.21 21.93 1.54
C ILE A 336 -17.26 22.63 2.42
N THR A 337 -17.90 23.72 2.00
CA THR A 337 -18.91 24.43 2.82
C THR A 337 -20.35 24.07 2.49
N ASN A 338 -20.60 23.40 1.35
CA ASN A 338 -21.93 23.10 0.87
C ASN A 338 -22.08 21.61 0.53
N LEU A 339 -23.23 21.02 0.85
CA LEU A 339 -23.55 19.68 0.40
C LEU A 339 -23.73 19.66 -1.12
N GLN A 340 -23.10 18.68 -1.77
CA GLN A 340 -23.13 18.52 -3.22
C GLN A 340 -23.41 17.06 -3.58
N THR A 341 -24.21 16.86 -4.62
CA THR A 341 -24.39 15.56 -5.23
C THR A 341 -23.26 15.27 -6.22
N VAL A 342 -23.11 14.00 -6.61
CA VAL A 342 -22.20 13.61 -7.68
C VAL A 342 -22.50 14.38 -8.98
N TYR A 343 -23.77 14.72 -9.22
CA TYR A 343 -24.20 15.47 -10.42
C TYR A 343 -23.72 16.92 -10.41
N ASP A 344 -23.66 17.53 -9.23
CA ASP A 344 -23.25 18.93 -9.07
C ASP A 344 -21.76 19.13 -9.35
N VAL A 345 -20.95 18.12 -9.02
CA VAL A 345 -19.49 18.19 -9.11
C VAL A 345 -18.98 17.64 -10.43
N GLU A 346 -19.41 16.43 -10.83
CA GLU A 346 -18.88 15.74 -12.02
C GLU A 346 -19.29 16.40 -13.35
N PHE A 347 -20.42 17.10 -13.36
CA PHE A 347 -20.98 17.74 -14.56
C PHE A 347 -21.05 19.27 -14.44
N TYR A 348 -20.33 19.87 -13.49
CA TYR A 348 -20.34 21.32 -13.25
C TYR A 348 -20.04 22.13 -14.52
N ASN A 349 -19.03 21.71 -15.29
CA ASN A 349 -18.58 22.39 -16.52
C ASN A 349 -19.12 21.78 -17.82
N SER A 350 -20.11 20.87 -17.74
CA SER A 350 -20.62 20.21 -18.94
C SER A 350 -21.54 21.12 -19.75
N THR A 351 -21.24 21.24 -21.05
CA THR A 351 -22.09 21.95 -22.02
C THR A 351 -23.40 21.21 -22.32
N ASN A 352 -23.42 19.87 -22.18
CA ASN A 352 -24.59 18.99 -22.41
C ASN A 352 -25.07 18.32 -21.11
N LYS A 353 -25.03 19.07 -20.01
CA LYS A 353 -25.20 18.59 -18.63
C LYS A 353 -26.41 17.67 -18.44
N GLU A 354 -27.59 18.04 -18.93
CA GLU A 354 -28.82 17.26 -18.71
C GLU A 354 -28.76 15.86 -19.34
N ASN A 355 -28.29 15.76 -20.59
CA ASN A 355 -28.17 14.49 -21.29
C ASN A 355 -27.09 13.60 -20.67
N GLU A 356 -25.94 14.19 -20.29
CA GLU A 356 -24.87 13.44 -19.64
C GLU A 356 -25.28 12.93 -18.25
N ILE A 357 -26.02 13.73 -17.46
CA ILE A 357 -26.59 13.28 -16.18
C ILE A 357 -27.60 12.15 -16.40
N TYR A 358 -28.46 12.24 -17.42
CA TYR A 358 -29.42 11.19 -17.75
C TYR A 358 -28.70 9.86 -18.07
N LEU A 359 -27.67 9.91 -18.92
CA LEU A 359 -26.84 8.74 -19.25
C LEU A 359 -26.14 8.18 -18.01
N PHE A 360 -25.56 9.05 -17.18
CA PHE A 360 -24.92 8.64 -15.93
C PHE A 360 -25.90 7.91 -15.01
N LYS A 361 -27.11 8.46 -14.78
CA LYS A 361 -28.14 7.83 -13.94
C LYS A 361 -28.52 6.44 -14.44
N ASN A 362 -28.69 6.28 -15.76
CA ASN A 362 -28.99 4.99 -16.37
C ASN A 362 -27.85 3.97 -16.20
N GLN A 363 -26.60 4.42 -16.33
CA GLN A 363 -25.43 3.54 -16.20
C GLN A 363 -25.09 3.19 -14.74
N THR A 364 -25.52 4.02 -13.79
CA THR A 364 -25.20 3.93 -12.37
C THR A 364 -26.42 3.67 -11.49
N SER A 365 -27.43 2.99 -12.03
CA SER A 365 -28.66 2.64 -11.30
C SER A 365 -28.39 1.94 -9.96
N PHE A 366 -27.31 1.16 -9.86
CA PHE A 366 -26.87 0.50 -8.63
C PHE A 366 -26.53 1.45 -7.47
N LEU A 367 -26.27 2.74 -7.74
CA LEU A 367 -26.07 3.74 -6.68
C LEU A 367 -27.37 4.09 -5.95
N ASN A 368 -28.52 3.81 -6.58
CA ASN A 368 -29.84 4.05 -6.02
C ASN A 368 -30.42 2.81 -5.32
N ASP A 369 -29.75 1.66 -5.43
CA ASP A 369 -30.15 0.43 -4.76
C ASP A 369 -30.32 0.69 -3.26
N THR A 370 -31.40 0.15 -2.71
CA THR A 370 -31.71 0.33 -1.30
C THR A 370 -30.63 -0.29 -0.43
N PHE A 371 -30.49 0.25 0.77
CA PHE A 371 -29.52 -0.22 1.74
C PHE A 371 -29.67 -1.71 2.03
N GLN A 372 -28.64 -2.51 1.74
CA GLN A 372 -28.61 -3.95 1.99
C GLN A 372 -27.63 -4.30 3.11
N THR A 373 -28.05 -5.24 3.96
CA THR A 373 -27.23 -5.84 5.00
C THR A 373 -26.96 -7.30 4.65
N TYR A 374 -25.69 -7.65 4.60
CA TYR A 374 -25.21 -9.01 4.37
C TYR A 374 -24.84 -9.68 5.70
N GLN A 375 -25.03 -11.00 5.76
CA GLN A 375 -24.60 -11.80 6.89
C GLN A 375 -23.09 -12.06 6.78
N ASN A 376 -22.37 -11.89 7.90
CA ASN A 376 -20.92 -12.06 8.00
C ASN A 376 -20.11 -10.97 7.25
N CYS A 377 -18.88 -10.77 7.69
CA CYS A 377 -17.90 -9.91 7.03
C CYS A 377 -17.07 -10.64 5.98
N SER A 378 -17.04 -11.98 6.01
CA SER A 378 -16.36 -12.79 4.98
C SER A 378 -16.93 -12.58 3.58
N PHE A 379 -18.17 -12.07 3.47
CA PHE A 379 -18.81 -11.69 2.21
C PHE A 379 -17.97 -10.67 1.40
N GLN A 380 -17.22 -9.80 2.09
CA GLN A 380 -16.34 -8.81 1.48
C GLN A 380 -15.20 -9.45 0.66
N MET A 381 -14.71 -10.62 1.07
CA MET A 381 -13.59 -11.29 0.40
C MET A 381 -14.02 -12.09 -0.84
N LEU A 382 -15.31 -12.36 -1.01
CA LEU A 382 -15.83 -13.19 -2.11
C LEU A 382 -16.33 -12.37 -3.31
N PHE A 383 -16.46 -11.05 -3.17
CA PHE A 383 -17.13 -10.21 -4.16
C PHE A 383 -16.17 -9.27 -4.91
N ASN A 384 -15.86 -9.62 -6.16
CA ASN A 384 -15.20 -8.74 -7.12
C ASN A 384 -16.23 -7.81 -7.80
N ASN A 385 -16.92 -7.00 -6.99
CA ASN A 385 -18.13 -6.27 -7.39
C ASN A 385 -17.90 -4.87 -7.97
N SER A 386 -16.67 -4.54 -8.37
CA SER A 386 -16.39 -3.24 -8.97
C SER A 386 -17.23 -3.05 -10.23
N GLN A 387 -18.07 -2.01 -10.24
CA GLN A 387 -18.86 -1.68 -11.42
C GLN A 387 -18.03 -0.80 -12.34
N ILE A 388 -17.75 -1.29 -13.54
CA ILE A 388 -17.00 -0.54 -14.55
C ILE A 388 -18.00 0.05 -15.55
N ARG A 389 -17.92 1.36 -15.80
CA ARG A 389 -18.80 2.08 -16.74
C ARG A 389 -17.98 3.07 -17.56
N ILE A 390 -18.50 3.43 -18.74
CA ILE A 390 -17.96 4.52 -19.55
C ILE A 390 -18.86 5.74 -19.36
N ILE A 391 -18.36 6.72 -18.61
CA ILE A 391 -19.08 7.96 -18.31
C ILE A 391 -18.60 9.07 -19.24
N THR A 392 -19.52 9.75 -19.91
CA THR A 392 -19.22 10.92 -20.73
C THR A 392 -19.40 12.20 -19.93
N LYS A 393 -18.38 13.05 -19.87
CA LYS A 393 -18.40 14.36 -19.20
C LYS A 393 -17.82 15.42 -20.12
N ASN A 394 -18.59 16.45 -20.43
CA ASN A 394 -18.23 17.49 -21.40
C ASN A 394 -17.70 16.89 -22.72
N ASN A 395 -18.39 15.89 -23.25
CA ASN A 395 -18.01 15.11 -24.44
C ASN A 395 -16.70 14.29 -24.35
N ILE A 396 -16.03 14.24 -23.19
CA ILE A 396 -14.88 13.36 -22.95
C ILE A 396 -15.37 12.07 -22.27
N LYS A 397 -14.93 10.92 -22.77
CA LYS A 397 -15.27 9.61 -22.20
C LYS A 397 -14.25 9.19 -21.16
N TYR A 398 -14.74 8.78 -20.00
CA TYR A 398 -13.95 8.25 -18.90
C TYR A 398 -14.32 6.80 -18.65
N LEU A 399 -13.32 5.93 -18.50
CA LEU A 399 -13.49 4.65 -17.86
C LEU A 399 -13.57 4.89 -16.35
N THR A 400 -14.73 4.61 -15.77
CA THR A 400 -15.01 4.85 -14.36
C THR A 400 -15.26 3.54 -13.64
N ILE A 401 -14.51 3.30 -12.58
CA ILE A 401 -14.60 2.11 -11.73
C ILE A 401 -15.19 2.52 -10.40
N PHE A 402 -16.33 1.92 -10.03
CA PHE A 402 -16.99 2.11 -8.75
C PHE A 402 -16.74 0.89 -7.86
N THR A 403 -15.93 1.07 -6.82
CA THR A 403 -15.56 0.02 -5.87
C THR A 403 -16.35 0.21 -4.58
N PRO A 404 -17.21 -0.74 -4.17
CA PRO A 404 -17.97 -0.62 -2.93
C PRO A 404 -17.04 -0.65 -1.72
N ILE A 405 -17.25 0.27 -0.78
CA ILE A 405 -16.63 0.26 0.54
C ILE A 405 -17.61 -0.42 1.49
N PHE A 406 -17.20 -1.59 1.98
CA PHE A 406 -17.96 -2.33 2.96
C PHE A 406 -17.52 -1.97 4.38
N ILE A 407 -18.49 -1.84 5.28
CA ILE A 407 -18.22 -1.79 6.72
C ILE A 407 -18.54 -3.16 7.28
N CYS A 408 -17.61 -3.71 8.05
CA CYS A 408 -17.81 -4.91 8.86
C CYS A 408 -18.13 -4.48 10.28
N PHE A 409 -19.18 -5.04 10.87
CA PHE A 409 -19.58 -4.69 12.23
C PHE A 409 -20.32 -5.84 12.91
N GLY A 410 -20.36 -5.78 14.25
CA GLY A 410 -20.94 -6.80 15.10
C GLY A 410 -19.98 -7.24 16.21
N THR A 411 -20.22 -8.44 16.74
CA THR A 411 -19.39 -9.10 17.74
C THR A 411 -18.54 -10.19 17.09
N ILE A 412 -17.69 -10.85 17.87
CA ILE A 412 -16.97 -12.06 17.40
C ILE A 412 -17.92 -13.23 17.11
N TYR A 413 -19.15 -13.21 17.63
CA TYR A 413 -20.14 -14.28 17.48
C TYR A 413 -21.15 -14.00 16.38
N GLU A 414 -21.47 -12.73 16.15
CA GLU A 414 -22.42 -12.30 15.12
C GLU A 414 -21.86 -11.09 14.37
N GLN A 415 -21.68 -11.26 13.06
CA GLN A 415 -21.13 -10.24 12.18
C GLN A 415 -22.11 -9.92 11.05
N ALA A 416 -22.12 -8.67 10.64
CA ALA A 416 -22.84 -8.17 9.49
C ALA A 416 -21.95 -7.23 8.69
N SER A 417 -22.28 -7.06 7.42
CA SER A 417 -21.63 -6.06 6.57
C SER A 417 -22.62 -5.36 5.67
N ASN A 418 -22.30 -4.13 5.27
CA ASN A 418 -23.11 -3.30 4.39
C ASN A 418 -22.22 -2.44 3.48
N ILE A 419 -22.76 -2.04 2.33
CA ILE A 419 -22.10 -1.05 1.47
C ILE A 419 -22.52 0.34 1.92
N ASN A 420 -21.57 1.16 2.30
CA ASN A 420 -21.85 2.50 2.79
C ASN A 420 -21.46 3.62 1.83
N SER A 421 -20.43 3.38 1.03
CA SER A 421 -19.93 4.33 0.05
C SER A 421 -19.30 3.58 -1.11
N TYR A 422 -19.05 4.31 -2.20
CA TYR A 422 -18.24 3.83 -3.31
C TYR A 422 -16.98 4.69 -3.43
N TYR A 423 -15.85 4.03 -3.53
CA TYR A 423 -14.63 4.62 -4.05
C TYR A 423 -14.68 4.60 -5.57
N VAL A 424 -14.57 5.78 -6.17
CA VAL A 424 -14.68 5.95 -7.61
C VAL A 424 -13.35 6.39 -8.16
N LYS A 425 -12.88 5.70 -9.19
CA LYS A 425 -11.70 6.07 -9.97
C LYS A 425 -12.11 6.31 -11.41
N ALA A 426 -11.77 7.47 -11.96
CA ALA A 426 -12.07 7.84 -13.34
C ALA A 426 -10.77 8.07 -14.10
N VAL A 427 -10.64 7.48 -15.29
CA VAL A 427 -9.49 7.63 -16.20
C VAL A 427 -10.01 7.98 -17.59
N SER A 428 -9.48 9.02 -18.23
CA SER A 428 -9.91 9.39 -19.58
C SER A 428 -9.49 8.34 -20.61
N LEU A 429 -10.40 7.96 -21.50
CA LEU A 429 -10.10 6.97 -22.55
C LEU A 429 -9.00 7.48 -23.49
N GLN A 430 -8.94 8.79 -23.74
CA GLN A 430 -7.89 9.39 -24.55
C GLN A 430 -6.50 9.17 -23.94
N GLN A 431 -6.36 9.29 -22.61
CA GLN A 431 -5.09 8.99 -21.96
C GLN A 431 -4.78 7.49 -22.07
N MET A 432 -5.75 6.62 -21.84
CA MET A 432 -5.53 5.17 -21.96
C MET A 432 -5.04 4.79 -23.36
N ASP A 433 -5.62 5.39 -24.41
CA ASP A 433 -5.18 5.18 -25.79
C ASP A 433 -3.75 5.70 -26.02
N GLN A 434 -3.41 6.87 -25.46
CA GLN A 434 -2.05 7.43 -25.52
C GLN A 434 -1.03 6.56 -24.80
N ASP A 435 -1.34 6.10 -23.59
CA ASP A 435 -0.47 5.23 -22.79
C ASP A 435 -0.29 3.87 -23.47
N THR A 436 -1.38 3.29 -24.00
CA THR A 436 -1.33 2.04 -24.76
C THR A 436 -0.46 2.21 -26.00
N TYR A 437 -0.59 3.34 -26.71
CA TYR A 437 0.25 3.66 -27.86
C TYR A 437 1.73 3.81 -27.47
N GLN A 438 2.03 4.51 -26.38
CA GLN A 438 3.40 4.66 -25.88
C GLN A 438 4.01 3.31 -25.47
N VAL A 439 3.26 2.46 -24.77
CA VAL A 439 3.70 1.10 -24.40
C VAL A 439 3.95 0.27 -25.64
N ASN A 440 3.06 0.31 -26.63
CA ASN A 440 3.23 -0.42 -27.89
C ASN A 440 4.47 0.07 -28.65
N GLN A 441 4.73 1.39 -28.72
CA GLN A 441 5.95 1.93 -29.32
C GLN A 441 7.21 1.47 -28.57
N MET A 442 7.18 1.49 -27.23
CA MET A 442 8.30 1.04 -26.41
C MET A 442 8.56 -0.47 -26.58
N GLN A 443 7.51 -1.28 -26.69
CA GLN A 443 7.63 -2.69 -27.02
C GLN A 443 8.23 -2.90 -28.41
N GLU A 444 7.80 -2.16 -29.42
CA GLU A 444 8.34 -2.25 -30.78
C GLU A 444 9.84 -1.90 -30.81
N ILE A 445 10.24 -0.83 -30.11
CA ILE A 445 11.65 -0.45 -29.95
C ILE A 445 12.42 -1.57 -29.25
N MET A 446 11.92 -2.08 -28.13
CA MET A 446 12.57 -3.15 -27.37
C MET A 446 12.79 -4.41 -28.22
N VAL A 447 11.79 -4.84 -28.98
CA VAL A 447 11.91 -6.00 -29.88
C VAL A 447 12.95 -5.75 -30.97
N LYS A 448 12.94 -4.58 -31.62
CA LYS A 448 13.97 -4.22 -32.63
C LYS A 448 15.36 -4.22 -32.02
N THR A 449 15.54 -3.65 -30.84
CA THR A 449 16.84 -3.63 -30.14
C THR A 449 17.32 -5.03 -29.80
N ILE A 450 16.45 -5.93 -29.33
CA ILE A 450 16.80 -7.34 -29.07
C ILE A 450 17.28 -8.03 -30.36
N PHE A 451 16.56 -7.88 -31.47
CA PHE A 451 16.96 -8.47 -32.75
C PHE A 451 18.30 -7.94 -33.26
N ILE A 452 18.56 -6.64 -33.13
CA ILE A 452 19.83 -6.02 -33.53
C ILE A 452 20.97 -6.53 -32.64
N ILE A 453 20.83 -6.49 -31.32
CA ILE A 453 21.86 -6.94 -30.38
C ILE A 453 22.17 -8.42 -30.60
N TYR A 454 21.14 -9.28 -30.68
CA TYR A 454 21.34 -10.72 -30.87
C TYR A 454 22.07 -11.03 -32.18
N SER A 455 21.64 -10.42 -33.29
CA SER A 455 22.27 -10.64 -34.60
C SER A 455 23.73 -10.17 -34.59
N THR A 456 24.01 -9.01 -33.97
CA THR A 456 25.36 -8.45 -33.85
C THR A 456 26.25 -9.36 -33.01
N LEU A 457 25.73 -9.91 -31.91
CA LEU A 457 26.44 -10.81 -31.03
C LEU A 457 26.78 -12.14 -31.73
N VAL A 458 25.85 -12.69 -32.52
CA VAL A 458 26.09 -13.88 -33.36
C VAL A 458 27.19 -13.60 -34.39
N VAL A 459 27.15 -12.45 -35.07
CA VAL A 459 28.21 -12.07 -36.03
C VAL A 459 29.57 -11.95 -35.33
N ILE A 460 29.62 -11.32 -34.15
CA ILE A 460 30.85 -11.22 -33.35
C ILE A 460 31.38 -12.61 -33.00
N ILE A 461 30.52 -13.52 -32.52
CA ILE A 461 30.91 -14.90 -32.20
C ILE A 461 31.47 -15.61 -33.44
N LEU A 462 30.82 -15.47 -34.60
CA LEU A 462 31.30 -16.07 -35.86
C LEU A 462 32.66 -15.53 -36.29
N VAL A 463 32.88 -14.22 -36.17
CA VAL A 463 34.17 -13.58 -36.47
C VAL A 463 35.25 -14.09 -35.52
N LEU A 464 34.95 -14.15 -34.22
CA LEU A 464 35.86 -14.67 -33.20
C LEU A 464 36.24 -16.13 -33.49
N PHE A 465 35.24 -16.96 -33.81
CA PHE A 465 35.45 -18.36 -34.15
C PHE A 465 36.30 -18.53 -35.42
N TYR A 466 36.09 -17.68 -36.44
CA TYR A 466 36.92 -17.66 -37.64
C TYR A 466 38.39 -17.35 -37.32
N PHE A 467 38.67 -16.32 -36.53
CA PHE A 467 40.04 -15.96 -36.15
C PHE A 467 40.72 -17.02 -35.27
N LEU A 468 39.98 -17.61 -34.33
CA LEU A 468 40.46 -18.70 -33.50
C LEU A 468 40.78 -19.94 -34.34
N THR A 469 39.89 -20.33 -35.26
CA THR A 469 40.09 -21.48 -36.15
C THR A 469 41.29 -21.24 -37.07
N LYS A 470 41.42 -20.04 -37.65
CA LYS A 470 42.58 -19.68 -38.48
C LYS A 470 43.88 -19.79 -37.69
N SER A 471 43.91 -19.27 -36.47
CA SER A 471 45.10 -19.34 -35.61
C SER A 471 45.43 -20.78 -35.22
N PHE A 472 44.42 -21.56 -34.84
CA PHE A 472 44.58 -22.98 -34.52
C PHE A 472 45.21 -23.76 -35.67
N LEU A 473 44.70 -23.59 -36.89
CA LEU A 473 45.23 -24.25 -38.09
C LEU A 473 46.67 -23.83 -38.40
N PHE A 474 46.95 -22.52 -38.34
CA PHE A 474 48.28 -21.98 -38.63
C PHE A 474 49.35 -22.50 -37.67
N TYR A 475 49.09 -22.43 -36.36
CA TYR A 475 50.09 -22.79 -35.35
C TYR A 475 50.25 -24.30 -35.13
N ASN A 476 49.17 -25.09 -35.26
CA ASN A 476 49.25 -26.53 -34.99
C ASN A 476 49.59 -27.37 -36.23
N PHE A 477 49.34 -26.87 -37.43
CA PHE A 477 49.56 -27.63 -38.66
C PHE A 477 50.56 -26.95 -39.60
N GLU A 478 50.33 -25.70 -39.99
CA GLU A 478 51.12 -25.07 -41.05
C GLU A 478 52.58 -24.84 -40.66
N ILE A 479 52.84 -24.24 -39.50
CA ILE A 479 54.21 -24.02 -38.99
C ILE A 479 54.95 -25.36 -38.78
N PRO A 480 54.39 -26.35 -38.06
CA PRO A 480 55.08 -27.63 -37.86
C PRO A 480 55.37 -28.37 -39.17
N ILE A 481 54.45 -28.34 -40.14
CA ILE A 481 54.66 -28.96 -41.46
C ILE A 481 55.77 -28.24 -42.22
N GLN A 482 55.83 -26.91 -42.20
CA GLN A 482 56.91 -26.16 -42.84
C GLN A 482 58.27 -26.48 -42.22
N ILE A 483 58.37 -26.49 -40.88
CA ILE A 483 59.60 -26.85 -40.16
C ILE A 483 60.03 -28.28 -40.53
N LEU A 484 59.09 -29.23 -40.55
CA LEU A 484 59.40 -30.60 -40.91
C LEU A 484 59.83 -30.74 -42.38
N THR A 485 59.13 -30.08 -43.29
CA THR A 485 59.45 -30.11 -44.73
C THR A 485 60.85 -29.55 -44.97
N GLN A 486 61.18 -28.45 -44.30
CA GLN A 486 62.50 -27.84 -44.38
C GLN A 486 63.59 -28.71 -43.72
N PHE A 487 63.26 -29.43 -42.65
CA PHE A 487 64.15 -30.43 -42.06
C PHE A 487 64.41 -31.58 -43.02
N ILE A 488 63.36 -32.18 -43.61
CA ILE A 488 63.49 -33.31 -44.55
C ILE A 488 64.26 -32.92 -45.81
N GLN A 489 64.01 -31.74 -46.38
CA GLN A 489 64.69 -31.28 -47.59
C GLN A 489 66.21 -31.06 -47.39
N ASN A 490 66.63 -30.75 -46.17
CA ASN A 490 68.03 -30.41 -45.87
C ASN A 490 68.78 -31.50 -45.10
N ALA A 491 68.09 -32.53 -44.59
CA ALA A 491 68.69 -33.59 -43.79
C ALA A 491 69.19 -34.75 -44.65
N ASP A 492 70.40 -35.22 -44.37
CA ASP A 492 70.88 -36.49 -44.90
C ASP A 492 70.20 -37.69 -44.21
N SER A 493 70.28 -38.86 -44.83
CA SER A 493 69.61 -40.09 -44.34
C SER A 493 69.99 -40.45 -42.90
N GLN A 494 71.20 -40.11 -42.47
CA GLN A 494 71.69 -40.36 -41.11
C GLN A 494 71.08 -39.39 -40.10
N SER A 495 70.90 -38.12 -40.46
CA SER A 495 70.26 -37.11 -39.61
C SER A 495 68.78 -37.43 -39.38
N ILE A 496 68.08 -37.95 -40.40
CA ILE A 496 66.68 -38.40 -40.28
C ILE A 496 66.56 -39.57 -39.28
N PHE A 497 67.48 -40.53 -39.34
CA PHE A 497 67.51 -41.68 -38.43
C PHE A 497 67.83 -41.28 -36.98
N ILE A 498 68.81 -40.39 -36.77
CA ILE A 498 69.16 -39.88 -35.44
C ILE A 498 67.98 -39.09 -34.84
N PHE A 499 67.32 -38.26 -35.66
CA PHE A 499 66.16 -37.49 -35.22
C PHE A 499 64.99 -38.40 -34.80
N TYR A 500 64.72 -39.44 -35.59
CA TYR A 500 63.76 -40.49 -35.23
C TYR A 500 64.11 -41.18 -33.90
N GLN A 501 65.38 -41.55 -33.70
CA GLN A 501 65.81 -42.19 -32.45
C GLN A 501 65.61 -41.28 -31.24
N LYS A 502 65.91 -39.98 -31.36
CA LYS A 502 65.71 -39.01 -30.28
C LYS A 502 64.23 -38.84 -29.91
N ILE A 503 63.33 -38.81 -30.90
CA ILE A 503 61.88 -38.77 -30.66
C ILE A 503 61.40 -40.07 -29.98
N ASN A 504 61.87 -41.23 -30.43
CA ASN A 504 61.49 -42.51 -29.83
C ASN A 504 62.00 -42.68 -28.39
N LYS A 505 63.20 -42.17 -28.10
CA LYS A 505 63.76 -42.13 -26.74
C LYS A 505 63.14 -41.05 -25.84
N LYS A 506 62.13 -40.31 -26.34
CA LYS A 506 61.47 -39.16 -25.66
C LYS A 506 62.42 -38.02 -25.28
N GLU A 507 63.57 -37.93 -25.94
CA GLU A 507 64.54 -36.84 -25.73
C GLU A 507 64.04 -35.53 -26.38
N LEU A 508 63.03 -35.60 -27.26
CA LEU A 508 62.32 -34.48 -27.86
C LEU A 508 60.80 -34.68 -27.71
N LYS A 509 60.07 -33.66 -27.21
CA LYS A 509 58.59 -33.66 -27.16
C LYS A 509 58.04 -33.22 -28.51
N THR A 510 57.21 -34.05 -29.13
CA THR A 510 56.55 -33.77 -30.41
C THR A 510 55.09 -34.24 -30.39
N SER A 511 54.25 -33.75 -31.30
CA SER A 511 52.88 -34.29 -31.48
C SER A 511 52.92 -35.73 -32.01
N GLN A 512 51.84 -36.48 -31.77
CA GLN A 512 51.74 -37.90 -32.15
C GLN A 512 51.71 -38.07 -33.68
N GLU A 513 51.10 -37.11 -34.38
CA GLU A 513 51.01 -37.04 -35.84
C GLU A 513 52.41 -36.86 -36.46
N LEU A 514 53.23 -35.98 -35.89
CA LEU A 514 54.60 -35.74 -36.34
C LEU A 514 55.49 -36.97 -36.12
N LYS A 515 55.28 -37.67 -34.99
CA LYS A 515 55.98 -38.93 -34.69
C LYS A 515 55.65 -40.03 -35.70
N ASN A 516 54.37 -40.15 -36.07
CA ASN A 516 53.93 -41.14 -37.05
C ASN A 516 54.50 -40.85 -38.46
N LEU A 517 54.57 -39.58 -38.85
CA LEU A 517 55.11 -39.15 -40.14
C LEU A 517 56.62 -39.41 -40.25
N ILE A 518 57.40 -39.12 -39.20
CA ILE A 518 58.85 -39.37 -39.18
C ILE A 518 59.16 -40.87 -39.14
N LEU A 519 58.34 -41.66 -38.45
CA LEU A 519 58.45 -43.13 -38.45
C LEU A 519 58.22 -43.70 -39.86
N ALA A 520 57.23 -43.21 -40.59
CA ALA A 520 56.98 -43.61 -41.97
C ALA A 520 58.16 -43.27 -42.90
N ILE A 521 58.72 -42.06 -42.78
CA ILE A 521 59.88 -41.62 -43.58
C ILE A 521 61.10 -42.50 -43.27
N ASN A 522 61.37 -42.76 -41.98
CA ASN A 522 62.51 -43.60 -41.59
C ASN A 522 62.39 -45.04 -42.11
N ASN A 523 61.18 -45.62 -42.11
CA ASN A 523 60.94 -46.95 -42.65
C ASN A 523 61.12 -47.02 -44.18
N VAL A 524 60.77 -45.95 -44.92
CA VAL A 524 61.01 -45.88 -46.37
C VAL A 524 62.51 -45.81 -46.67
N VAL A 525 63.26 -44.98 -45.92
CA VAL A 525 64.71 -44.83 -46.09
C VAL A 525 65.46 -46.13 -45.75
N LEU A 526 65.10 -46.80 -44.65
CA LEU A 526 65.70 -48.08 -44.26
C LEU A 526 65.42 -49.20 -45.27
N ASN A 527 64.19 -49.32 -45.78
CA ASN A 527 63.85 -50.30 -46.82
C ASN A 527 64.59 -50.06 -48.14
N LEU A 528 64.86 -48.80 -48.50
CA LEU A 528 65.68 -48.44 -49.66
C LEU A 528 67.15 -48.82 -49.45
N GLN A 529 67.71 -48.57 -48.27
CA GLN A 529 69.09 -48.95 -47.94
C GLN A 529 69.29 -50.48 -47.91
N GLU A 530 68.33 -51.24 -47.38
CA GLU A 530 68.38 -52.71 -47.41
C GLU A 530 68.27 -53.28 -48.82
N LYS A 531 67.42 -52.71 -49.68
CA LYS A 531 67.29 -53.13 -51.09
C LYS A 531 68.50 -52.78 -51.96
N VAL A 532 69.20 -51.67 -51.68
CA VAL A 532 70.47 -51.33 -52.36
C VAL A 532 71.58 -52.30 -51.93
N LYS A 533 71.62 -52.65 -50.64
CA LYS A 533 72.60 -53.61 -50.10
C LYS A 533 72.37 -55.04 -50.64
N SER A 534 71.11 -55.46 -50.83
CA SER A 534 70.79 -56.75 -51.44
C SER A 534 71.05 -56.79 -52.96
N LYS A 535 71.02 -55.65 -53.65
CA LYS A 535 71.32 -55.54 -55.10
C LYS A 535 72.80 -55.66 -55.45
N PHE A 536 73.71 -55.41 -54.50
CA PHE A 536 75.15 -55.57 -54.72
C PHE A 536 75.67 -56.99 -54.49
N GLN A 537 74.87 -57.89 -53.88
CA GLN A 537 75.37 -59.17 -53.40
C GLN A 537 74.93 -60.42 -54.20
N ASN A 538 73.88 -60.38 -55.04
CA ASN A 538 73.44 -61.57 -55.78
C ASN A 538 73.08 -61.25 -57.25
N GLN A 539 73.82 -61.86 -58.20
CA GLN A 539 73.50 -61.92 -59.62
C GLN A 539 72.43 -63.00 -59.88
N GLU A 540 71.25 -62.65 -60.43
CA GLU A 540 70.55 -63.37 -61.53
C GLU A 540 69.11 -62.87 -61.84
N SER A 541 68.83 -62.83 -63.15
CA SER A 541 67.58 -62.94 -63.95
C SER A 541 66.54 -61.80 -64.05
N ASP A 542 66.19 -61.50 -65.31
CA ASP A 542 65.37 -60.40 -65.84
C ASP A 542 63.86 -60.45 -65.57
N GLN A 543 63.36 -61.38 -64.75
CA GLN A 543 61.91 -61.44 -64.44
C GLN A 543 61.51 -60.50 -63.28
N SER A 544 62.47 -59.88 -62.59
CA SER A 544 62.23 -59.01 -61.42
C SER A 544 61.91 -57.55 -61.76
N TYR A 545 62.07 -57.11 -63.02
CA TYR A 545 61.91 -55.69 -63.38
C TYR A 545 60.44 -55.28 -63.51
N LEU A 546 59.58 -56.18 -64.02
CA LEU A 546 58.14 -55.91 -64.20
C LEU A 546 57.38 -55.90 -62.86
N ASP A 547 57.70 -56.79 -61.93
CA ASP A 547 56.99 -56.85 -60.64
C ASP A 547 57.38 -55.68 -59.72
N ILE A 548 58.63 -55.19 -59.83
CA ILE A 548 59.07 -53.99 -59.11
C ILE A 548 58.48 -52.72 -59.72
N GLN A 549 58.38 -52.60 -61.06
CA GLN A 549 57.66 -51.48 -61.69
C GLN A 549 56.18 -51.47 -61.32
N THR A 550 55.56 -52.64 -61.21
CA THR A 550 54.13 -52.78 -60.88
C THR A 550 53.85 -52.44 -59.41
N ALA A 551 54.71 -52.89 -58.49
CA ALA A 551 54.60 -52.54 -57.07
C ALA A 551 54.97 -51.07 -56.79
N LEU A 552 55.97 -50.51 -57.48
CA LEU A 552 56.35 -49.10 -57.36
C LEU A 552 55.27 -48.18 -57.95
N SER A 553 54.64 -48.55 -59.07
CA SER A 553 53.51 -47.78 -59.62
C SER A 553 52.30 -47.86 -58.70
N GLN A 554 51.97 -49.03 -58.13
CA GLN A 554 50.90 -49.15 -57.14
C GLN A 554 51.19 -48.39 -55.85
N GLN A 555 52.43 -48.36 -55.36
CA GLN A 555 52.76 -47.57 -54.16
C GLN A 555 52.86 -46.07 -54.44
N LEU A 556 53.31 -45.64 -55.63
CA LEU A 556 53.22 -44.23 -56.05
C LEU A 556 51.77 -43.78 -56.22
N ILE A 557 50.89 -44.63 -56.77
CA ILE A 557 49.44 -44.39 -56.87
C ILE A 557 48.81 -44.34 -55.46
N THR A 558 49.24 -45.19 -54.54
CA THR A 558 48.75 -45.19 -53.14
C THR A 558 49.26 -43.97 -52.37
N PHE A 559 50.50 -43.52 -52.62
CA PHE A 559 51.08 -42.30 -52.05
C PHE A 559 50.42 -41.02 -52.61
N GLN A 560 50.08 -41.00 -53.91
CA GLN A 560 49.28 -39.94 -54.54
C GLN A 560 47.81 -39.95 -54.08
N ALA A 561 47.25 -41.13 -53.77
CA ALA A 561 45.91 -41.24 -53.19
C ALA A 561 45.85 -40.75 -51.74
N PHE A 562 46.89 -40.99 -50.93
CA PHE A 562 46.99 -40.48 -49.57
C PHE A 562 47.28 -38.96 -49.52
N SER A 563 47.97 -38.40 -50.52
CA SER A 563 48.20 -36.94 -50.61
C SER A 563 46.96 -36.14 -51.06
N HIS A 564 45.86 -36.80 -51.44
CA HIS A 564 44.61 -36.15 -51.87
C HIS A 564 43.37 -36.48 -51.01
N LEU A 565 43.47 -37.36 -50.01
CA LEU A 565 42.32 -37.78 -49.18
C LEU A 565 42.27 -37.21 -47.75
N THR A 566 43.17 -36.31 -47.37
CA THR A 566 43.08 -35.55 -46.11
C THR A 566 42.83 -34.04 -46.30
N GLY A 567 42.58 -33.59 -47.54
CA GLY A 567 42.36 -32.17 -47.86
C GLY A 567 40.90 -31.75 -48.16
N ILE A 568 39.93 -32.68 -48.26
CA ILE A 568 38.55 -32.37 -48.72
C ILE A 568 37.45 -32.76 -47.71
N GLY A 569 37.81 -33.31 -46.54
CA GLY A 569 36.85 -33.82 -45.56
C GLY A 569 36.27 -32.84 -44.53
N LEU A 570 36.54 -31.53 -44.59
CA LEU A 570 36.11 -30.57 -43.55
C LEU A 570 35.38 -29.32 -44.08
N CYS A 571 34.91 -29.34 -45.32
CA CYS A 571 34.00 -28.33 -45.84
C CYS A 571 32.72 -29.00 -46.36
N LEU A 572 31.60 -28.68 -45.70
CA LEU A 572 30.20 -28.87 -46.13
C LEU A 572 29.56 -30.23 -45.79
N ASN A 573 28.87 -30.26 -44.65
CA ASN A 573 27.47 -30.68 -44.66
C ASN A 573 26.65 -29.92 -43.60
N TYR A 574 25.90 -28.91 -44.06
CA TYR A 574 24.82 -28.25 -43.34
C TYR A 574 23.53 -28.51 -44.12
N ARG A 575 22.58 -29.27 -43.55
CA ARG A 575 21.14 -28.92 -43.58
C ARG A 575 20.29 -29.82 -42.67
N PHE A 576 19.68 -29.16 -41.68
CA PHE A 576 18.40 -29.44 -41.01
C PHE A 576 17.25 -29.65 -42.03
N PRO A 577 16.07 -30.26 -41.71
CA PRO A 577 15.25 -29.81 -40.57
C PRO A 577 14.20 -30.74 -39.89
N TYR A 578 13.76 -30.24 -38.72
CA TYR A 578 12.44 -30.32 -38.07
C TYR A 578 11.93 -31.57 -37.30
N LEU A 579 11.50 -31.22 -36.08
CA LEU A 579 10.29 -31.62 -35.34
C LEU A 579 10.37 -32.76 -34.31
N GLN A 580 10.05 -32.32 -33.07
CA GLN A 580 9.15 -32.91 -32.09
C GLN A 580 9.75 -33.46 -30.78
N ASN A 581 9.43 -32.67 -29.75
CA ASN A 581 8.88 -33.05 -28.44
C ASN A 581 9.81 -33.06 -27.23
N ASP A 582 9.63 -31.98 -26.46
CA ASP A 582 9.32 -31.97 -25.03
C ASP A 582 10.44 -32.29 -24.03
N TYR A 583 10.99 -31.19 -23.51
CA TYR A 583 11.15 -30.96 -22.06
C TYR A 583 10.02 -31.61 -21.24
N PRO A 584 10.34 -32.32 -20.16
CA PRO A 584 10.45 -31.64 -18.88
C PRO A 584 11.50 -32.27 -17.94
N TYR A 585 12.63 -31.60 -17.73
CA TYR A 585 13.54 -31.92 -16.61
C TYR A 585 14.11 -30.66 -15.96
N PHE A 586 13.22 -29.68 -15.75
CA PHE A 586 13.51 -28.46 -14.98
C PHE A 586 12.42 -28.14 -13.94
N LEU A 587 11.53 -29.09 -13.64
CA LEU A 587 10.48 -28.96 -12.63
C LEU A 587 10.68 -29.83 -11.37
N ASP A 588 11.81 -30.53 -11.25
CA ASP A 588 12.17 -31.30 -10.04
C ASP A 588 13.10 -30.53 -9.07
N LYS A 589 13.21 -29.20 -9.22
CA LYS A 589 14.06 -28.36 -8.36
C LYS A 589 13.37 -27.18 -7.67
N ILE A 590 12.03 -27.13 -7.71
CA ILE A 590 11.24 -26.09 -7.04
C ILE A 590 10.35 -26.65 -5.91
N ASP A 591 10.23 -27.98 -5.78
CA ASP A 591 9.43 -28.64 -4.73
C ASP A 591 10.22 -29.07 -3.48
N HIS A 592 11.42 -28.51 -3.27
CA HIS A 592 12.22 -28.76 -2.05
C HIS A 592 12.40 -27.54 -1.14
N ASN A 593 11.67 -26.45 -1.36
CA ASN A 593 11.72 -25.24 -0.53
C ASN A 593 10.38 -24.82 0.10
N PHE A 594 9.34 -25.66 0.04
CA PHE A 594 8.01 -25.32 0.57
C PHE A 594 7.63 -25.98 1.90
N ASN A 595 8.52 -26.75 2.54
CA ASN A 595 8.25 -27.41 3.83
C ASN A 595 9.05 -26.87 5.04
N ASN A 596 9.71 -25.73 4.93
CA ASN A 596 10.52 -25.15 6.03
C ASN A 596 10.06 -23.75 6.48
N ILE A 597 8.75 -23.51 6.59
CA ILE A 597 8.24 -22.29 7.25
C ILE A 597 7.05 -22.65 8.16
N TYR A 598 7.36 -23.27 9.31
CA TYR A 598 6.55 -23.27 10.53
C TYR A 598 7.47 -23.53 11.72
N ASP A 599 8.00 -22.45 12.33
CA ASP A 599 8.50 -22.51 13.72
C ASP A 599 8.41 -21.11 14.38
N PRO A 600 7.71 -20.91 15.51
CA PRO A 600 7.46 -19.60 16.12
C PRO A 600 8.61 -19.01 16.98
N TYR A 601 9.84 -19.52 16.93
CA TYR A 601 10.92 -19.13 17.86
C TYR A 601 12.06 -18.29 17.26
N ILE A 602 11.79 -17.39 16.30
CA ILE A 602 12.80 -16.45 15.77
C ILE A 602 12.33 -15.01 15.95
N ALA A 603 12.23 -14.56 17.21
CA ALA A 603 12.06 -13.15 17.57
C ALA A 603 13.23 -12.59 18.38
N TYR A 604 14.29 -13.37 18.61
CA TYR A 604 15.41 -12.96 19.46
C TYR A 604 16.70 -12.58 18.72
N ASP A 605 16.79 -12.71 17.38
CA ASP A 605 18.08 -12.56 16.68
C ASP A 605 18.12 -11.49 15.56
N ILE A 606 17.18 -10.54 15.58
CA ILE A 606 17.16 -9.42 14.61
C ILE A 606 18.13 -8.28 15.00
N ASN A 607 18.54 -8.20 16.27
CA ASN A 607 19.51 -7.19 16.72
C ASN A 607 20.97 -7.58 16.45
N ASN A 608 21.30 -8.87 16.30
CA ASN A 608 22.64 -9.31 15.90
C ASN A 608 22.88 -9.21 14.38
N LEU A 609 21.85 -9.45 13.56
CA LEU A 609 21.93 -9.35 12.09
C LEU A 609 22.10 -7.91 11.59
N LYS A 610 21.61 -6.90 12.32
CA LYS A 610 21.85 -5.47 11.99
C LYS A 610 23.29 -5.01 12.26
N SER A 611 24.07 -5.74 13.06
CA SER A 611 25.46 -5.39 13.36
C SER A 611 26.47 -5.92 12.31
N GLN A 612 26.10 -6.99 11.57
CA GLN A 612 27.00 -7.64 10.61
C GLN A 612 26.92 -7.10 9.16
N TYR A 613 25.92 -6.29 8.82
CA TYR A 613 25.73 -5.78 7.45
C TYR A 613 26.09 -4.29 7.24
N LYS A 614 26.73 -3.64 8.23
CA LYS A 614 27.07 -2.21 8.14
C LYS A 614 28.43 -1.91 7.46
N ASN A 615 29.22 -2.91 7.07
CA ASN A 615 30.58 -2.71 6.54
C ASN A 615 30.84 -3.27 5.12
N LYS A 616 29.81 -3.50 4.29
CA LYS A 616 30.02 -4.11 2.96
C LYS A 616 29.46 -3.35 1.75
N PHE A 617 29.24 -2.05 1.87
CA PHE A 617 28.91 -1.17 0.74
C PHE A 617 29.70 0.13 0.81
N THR A 618 30.99 0.02 0.52
CA THR A 618 31.80 1.14 0.04
C THR A 618 32.91 0.57 -0.83
N ASN A 619 32.96 1.07 -2.06
CA ASN A 619 34.03 0.96 -3.06
C ASN A 619 33.82 -0.02 -4.23
N GLU A 620 33.58 0.63 -5.37
CA GLU A 620 34.21 0.40 -6.68
C GLU A 620 33.59 -0.61 -7.66
N LEU A 621 33.04 -0.01 -8.71
CA LEU A 621 33.08 -0.47 -10.10
C LEU A 621 34.44 -1.09 -10.45
N ASN A 622 34.46 -2.33 -10.96
CA ASN A 622 35.11 -2.62 -12.25
C ASN A 622 34.84 -4.05 -12.75
N PHE A 623 34.91 -4.12 -14.08
CA PHE A 623 34.64 -5.19 -15.02
C PHE A 623 35.69 -6.34 -15.01
N TYR A 624 35.25 -7.45 -15.60
CA TYR A 624 35.97 -8.60 -16.20
C TYR A 624 36.53 -9.76 -15.36
N GLU A 625 36.07 -10.94 -15.82
CA GLU A 625 36.64 -12.30 -15.86
C GLU A 625 38.08 -12.51 -15.38
N VAL A 626 38.34 -13.66 -14.73
CA VAL A 626 39.19 -14.75 -15.24
C VAL A 626 39.17 -15.94 -14.25
N PHE A 627 39.01 -17.14 -14.81
CA PHE A 627 39.21 -18.47 -14.22
C PHE A 627 40.57 -18.61 -13.51
N TYR A 628 40.66 -19.42 -12.45
CA TYR A 628 41.62 -20.54 -12.41
C TYR A 628 41.29 -21.49 -11.24
N GLU A 629 41.22 -22.78 -11.58
CA GLU A 629 41.32 -23.92 -10.69
C GLU A 629 42.69 -23.95 -10.02
N ASP A 630 42.75 -24.37 -8.76
CA ASP A 630 43.93 -25.07 -8.23
C ASP A 630 43.49 -25.94 -7.04
N GLN A 631 43.19 -27.20 -7.34
CA GLN A 631 43.34 -28.30 -6.39
C GLN A 631 44.22 -29.36 -7.04
N GLN A 632 45.47 -29.48 -6.58
CA GLN A 632 46.01 -30.76 -6.15
C GLN A 632 47.34 -30.62 -5.39
N GLU A 633 47.34 -31.29 -4.24
CA GLU A 633 48.44 -32.05 -3.65
C GLU A 633 49.72 -31.33 -3.17
N LYS A 634 49.87 -31.36 -1.84
CA LYS A 634 51.11 -31.85 -1.23
C LYS A 634 50.80 -32.93 -0.18
N ILE A 635 51.38 -34.09 -0.45
CA ILE A 635 51.56 -35.26 0.42
C ILE A 635 52.71 -34.99 1.40
N GLU A 636 52.60 -35.55 2.62
CA GLU A 636 53.62 -36.03 3.58
C GLU A 636 52.97 -35.93 4.98
N ILE A 637 52.67 -36.98 5.76
CA ILE A 637 53.16 -38.36 5.93
C ILE A 637 51.97 -39.29 6.17
#